data_AF-A0A7J8AXT9-F1
#
_entry.id   AF-A0A7J8AXT9-F1
#
_cell.length_a   1.000
_cell.length_b   1.000
_cell.length_c   1.000
_cell.angle_alpha   90.00
_cell.angle_beta   90.00
_cell.angle_gamma   90.00
#
_symmetry.space_group_name_H-M   'P 1'
#
loop_
_entity.id
_entity.type
_entity.pdbx_description
1 polymer ?
#
loop_
_entity_poly.entity_id
_entity_poly.type
_entity_poly.pdbx_seq_one_letter_code
_entity_poly.pdbx_strand_id
1 'polypeptide(L)'
;MGQLKLTSFIVLLFFLTECLNLPTKPQDDNFKVTQKFIEDNVGYLTTISFAQYVQEASFEEVEMLVKAMTEYRDQCLANRKLPQCSKLANDALLEAICAMEGVPQKYNFSHCCNKVDFERRFCFFHNKKDDVGFLPPLPTLDPEVKCQAYKNNREYFLRHYLYEVSRRNPYVFTPTLLTDMAHIEEITKTCCEEQDKANCFQTKAIRAMIYLRGLSSFQKTVCGAYLKFGPKAIKSTYLVILSQKFPKIGFEDLTSILEDVSSKYDGCCEGDTVYCIRGRSKVMSHICSKQDSISSKIKECCSMKIPERGQCIINKNKDDKPKDLSLKAETFTDKNVCEERNADQETFMDKFLYEYSRRHQELSTPELLRIASVYDDLLKECCKTENPPDCYSNMESKFNETTEKSRKIVQRECEHFYNLKQEDLKYHNLIKFTKIAPQLSTDELIFLGEEMETALLTCCTLSEEFGCVDNLVDLVLGAVCGVKNRTVNPAVDHCCKTNFAFRRHCFDALEADKTYVPPSASQGLFTFHTDLCQAHKEELQRKKERFLVNLVKLKPERTDEELRSSLKEFTNLVDECCKAEEPEACFKDEICEVNKENQVLVKKRYIYETSRKHPFLYGPTILAMSSCYETAVQSCCQEENKTECFQIKLQPIAKYIREISLRHHHLCEIGTKFNHKVAKAVELVLLTKKQPNANFSEIAKLATDIKNLHQTCCEGNAVACVFGRKEMFQRVVHESHKRVKNHCDLLEQLGDSNFHDRILVLYTKKAPQLSAQELVMFTKNMAAAATKCCPLSDEQQFACMEDVAMLILGALCRRHETQPINAGVGHCCDDSYAFRKLCFDGLKVDGTYISPYLSYDQIISIKEDLCKAQEEEIQTGKQKLLSNLVKQRPYAAEMQFQPIIADFTQLVKKCCQAEKRETCFQEEESSSAKHDLEMNTRVMLSDVLAMFRIGSEWKKVN
;
A
#
# COMPACT_ATOMS: atom_id res chain seq x y z
N MET A 1 -0.26 51.83 13.67
CA MET A 1 1.09 51.41 13.19
C MET A 1 2.17 51.29 14.29
N GLY A 2 1.83 51.39 15.59
CA GLY A 2 2.80 51.33 16.69
C GLY A 2 2.90 50.01 17.48
N GLN A 3 1.94 49.08 17.35
CA GLN A 3 1.92 47.84 18.16
C GLN A 3 2.52 46.61 17.47
N LEU A 4 2.68 46.60 16.13
CA LEU A 4 3.32 45.47 15.42
C LEU A 4 4.85 45.47 15.51
N LYS A 5 5.49 46.56 15.96
CA LYS A 5 6.95 46.61 16.10
C LYS A 5 7.46 46.06 17.43
N LEU A 6 6.63 46.02 18.48
CA LEU A 6 7.07 45.59 19.82
C LEU A 6 7.13 44.06 19.94
N THR A 7 6.17 43.34 19.33
CA THR A 7 6.17 41.88 19.29
C THR A 7 7.30 41.32 18.42
N SER A 8 7.61 41.95 17.28
CA SER A 8 8.79 41.58 16.48
C SER A 8 10.12 41.88 17.18
N PHE A 9 10.18 42.90 18.04
CA PHE A 9 11.40 43.24 18.80
C PHE A 9 11.62 42.33 20.01
N ILE A 10 10.55 41.90 20.68
CA ILE A 10 10.63 40.92 21.79
C ILE A 10 11.01 39.54 21.24
N VAL A 11 10.48 39.13 20.08
CA VAL A 11 10.90 37.90 19.40
C VAL A 11 12.36 37.98 18.95
N LEU A 12 12.83 39.12 18.43
CA LEU A 12 14.24 39.31 18.08
C LEU A 12 15.18 39.25 19.30
N LEU A 13 14.73 39.72 20.47
CA LEU A 13 15.51 39.68 21.71
C LEU A 13 15.66 38.25 22.26
N PHE A 14 14.64 37.40 22.13
CA PHE A 14 14.75 35.97 22.44
C PHE A 14 15.76 35.25 21.52
N PHE A 15 15.75 35.57 20.22
CA PHE A 15 16.74 35.02 19.26
C PHE A 15 18.16 35.56 19.49
N LEU A 16 18.33 36.82 19.92
CA LEU A 16 19.65 37.40 20.19
C LEU A 16 20.31 36.84 21.45
N THR A 17 19.53 36.44 22.47
CA THR A 17 20.09 35.74 23.64
C THR A 17 20.56 34.32 23.34
N GLU A 18 19.99 33.65 22.33
CA GLU A 18 20.48 32.34 21.86
C GLU A 18 21.69 32.47 20.91
N CYS A 19 21.82 33.56 20.15
CA CYS A 19 23.00 33.79 19.30
C CYS A 19 24.23 34.30 20.05
N LEU A 20 24.09 34.85 21.27
CA LEU A 20 25.22 35.34 22.08
C LEU A 20 25.88 34.28 22.97
N ASN A 21 25.38 33.04 22.97
CA ASN A 21 26.01 31.91 23.66
C ASN A 21 26.90 31.09 22.69
N LEU A 22 27.82 31.73 21.98
CA LEU A 22 29.06 31.05 21.61
C LEU A 22 29.78 30.75 22.93
N PRO A 23 30.07 29.48 23.28
CA PRO A 23 30.72 29.20 24.55
C PRO A 23 32.16 29.70 24.50
N THR A 24 32.39 30.92 24.99
CA THR A 24 33.69 31.46 25.42
C THR A 24 34.10 30.92 26.79
N LYS A 25 33.79 29.64 27.08
CA LYS A 25 34.44 28.91 28.15
C LYS A 25 35.71 28.24 27.61
N PRO A 26 36.78 28.12 28.40
CA PRO A 26 37.97 27.37 28.00
C PRO A 26 37.53 25.99 27.49
N GLN A 27 37.99 25.57 26.31
CA GLN A 27 37.68 24.25 25.76
C GLN A 27 38.12 23.17 26.76
N ASP A 28 37.13 22.57 27.45
CA ASP A 28 37.28 21.39 28.30
C ASP A 28 38.03 20.29 27.52
N ASP A 29 38.99 19.62 28.16
CA ASP A 29 39.75 18.53 27.56
C ASP A 29 38.84 17.40 27.05
N ASN A 30 37.67 17.21 27.67
CA ASN A 30 36.63 16.30 27.17
C ASN A 30 36.08 16.68 25.79
N PHE A 31 35.91 17.98 25.52
CA PHE A 31 35.43 18.46 24.23
C PHE A 31 36.46 18.13 23.14
N LYS A 32 37.76 18.34 23.40
CA LYS A 32 38.82 18.01 22.45
C LYS A 32 38.89 16.51 22.14
N VAL A 33 38.78 15.65 23.16
CA VAL A 33 38.76 14.19 22.97
C VAL A 33 37.57 13.76 22.12
N THR A 34 36.41 14.34 22.37
CA THR A 34 35.17 14.02 21.63
C THR A 34 35.24 14.54 20.19
N GLN A 35 35.75 15.75 19.99
CA GLN A 35 35.95 16.33 18.67
C GLN A 35 36.93 15.51 17.83
N LYS A 36 38.05 15.09 18.42
CA LYS A 36 39.00 14.18 17.76
C LYS A 36 38.34 12.85 17.39
N PHE A 37 37.55 12.25 18.29
CA PHE A 37 36.81 11.03 17.98
C PHE A 37 35.88 11.20 16.77
N ILE A 38 35.17 12.32 16.67
CA ILE A 38 34.29 12.63 15.52
C ILE A 38 35.11 12.77 14.23
N GLU A 39 36.23 13.49 14.28
CA GLU A 39 37.13 13.70 13.14
C GLU A 39 37.73 12.39 12.62
N ASP A 40 38.18 11.53 13.53
CA ASP A 40 38.78 10.22 13.23
C ASP A 40 37.76 9.22 12.66
N ASN A 41 36.46 9.40 12.92
CA ASN A 41 35.39 8.45 12.56
C ASN A 41 34.39 8.99 11.52
N VAL A 42 34.70 10.07 10.81
CA VAL A 42 33.78 10.73 9.85
C VAL A 42 33.12 9.78 8.85
N GLY A 43 33.85 8.77 8.38
CA GLY A 43 33.32 7.76 7.46
C GLY A 43 32.17 6.95 8.06
N TYR A 44 32.36 6.38 9.25
CA TYR A 44 31.32 5.64 9.95
C TYR A 44 30.10 6.53 10.29
N LEU A 45 30.34 7.76 10.73
CA LEU A 45 29.25 8.69 11.07
C LEU A 45 28.41 9.07 9.85
N THR A 46 29.07 9.35 8.73
CA THR A 46 28.41 9.66 7.45
C THR A 46 27.62 8.46 6.94
N THR A 47 28.19 7.25 7.02
CA THR A 47 27.49 5.99 6.68
C THR A 47 26.23 5.81 7.50
N ILE A 48 26.29 5.97 8.83
CA ILE A 48 25.13 5.85 9.71
C ILE A 48 24.07 6.88 9.33
N SER A 49 24.43 8.16 9.29
CA SER A 49 23.44 9.22 9.00
C SER A 49 22.73 9.01 7.67
N PHE A 50 23.48 8.75 6.60
CA PHE A 50 22.88 8.61 5.27
C PHE A 50 21.99 7.37 5.19
N ALA A 51 22.46 6.23 5.71
CA ALA A 51 21.68 5.00 5.75
C ALA A 51 20.40 5.14 6.57
N GLN A 52 20.39 5.95 7.63
CA GLN A 52 19.19 6.21 8.43
C GLN A 52 18.23 7.20 7.76
N TYR A 53 18.72 8.24 7.08
CA TYR A 53 17.87 9.26 6.43
C TYR A 53 17.30 8.82 5.07
N VAL A 54 18.06 8.03 4.31
CA VAL A 54 17.71 7.54 2.96
C VAL A 54 17.97 6.04 2.92
N GLN A 55 17.06 5.27 3.52
CA GLN A 55 17.23 3.84 3.76
C GLN A 55 17.32 3.02 2.47
N GLU A 56 16.95 3.56 1.32
CA GLU A 56 16.99 2.95 -0.01
C GLU A 56 18.29 3.21 -0.77
N ALA A 57 19.11 4.17 -0.31
CA ALA A 57 20.39 4.51 -0.94
C ALA A 57 21.27 3.26 -1.05
N SER A 58 22.03 3.14 -2.14
CA SER A 58 22.99 2.04 -2.32
C SER A 58 24.26 2.29 -1.50
N PHE A 59 25.05 1.24 -1.26
CA PHE A 59 26.29 1.41 -0.52
C PHE A 59 27.31 2.26 -1.28
N GLU A 60 27.32 2.18 -2.61
CA GLU A 60 28.18 2.99 -3.48
C GLU A 60 27.85 4.49 -3.36
N GLU A 61 26.56 4.85 -3.28
CA GLU A 61 26.13 6.23 -3.03
C GLU A 61 26.59 6.71 -1.66
N VAL A 62 26.53 5.83 -0.66
CA VAL A 62 27.06 6.12 0.67
C VAL A 62 28.57 6.36 0.63
N GLU A 63 29.35 5.57 -0.13
CA GLU A 63 30.79 5.78 -0.28
C GLU A 63 31.12 7.11 -0.97
N MET A 64 30.31 7.54 -1.96
CA MET A 64 30.46 8.86 -2.58
C MET A 64 30.27 9.98 -1.56
N LEU A 65 29.24 9.90 -0.71
CA LEU A 65 29.01 10.90 0.33
C LEU A 65 30.11 10.87 1.40
N VAL A 66 30.56 9.69 1.82
CA VAL A 66 31.69 9.53 2.76
C VAL A 66 32.93 10.25 2.25
N LYS A 67 33.24 10.12 0.95
CA LYS A 67 34.35 10.83 0.32
C LYS A 67 34.16 12.35 0.41
N ALA A 68 33.00 12.86 0.03
CA ALA A 68 32.69 14.30 0.09
C ALA A 68 32.80 14.87 1.52
N MET A 69 32.28 14.15 2.52
CA MET A 69 32.35 14.58 3.92
C MET A 69 33.75 14.47 4.52
N THR A 70 34.57 13.54 4.03
CA THR A 70 35.99 13.42 4.39
C THR A 70 36.77 14.63 3.86
N GLU A 71 36.56 15.00 2.60
CA GLU A 71 37.17 16.19 1.99
C GLU A 71 36.74 17.48 2.71
N TYR A 72 35.45 17.58 3.06
CA TYR A 72 34.90 18.68 3.85
C TYR A 72 35.61 18.80 5.22
N ARG A 73 35.77 17.69 5.93
CA ARG A 73 36.50 17.64 7.21
C ARG A 73 37.93 18.14 7.02
N ASP A 74 38.65 17.63 6.01
CA ASP A 74 40.06 17.95 5.79
C ASP A 74 40.27 19.44 5.47
N GLN A 75 39.37 20.03 4.67
CA GLN A 75 39.36 21.48 4.42
C GLN A 75 39.16 22.28 5.72
N CYS A 76 38.23 21.84 6.58
CA CYS A 76 37.98 22.52 7.85
C CYS A 76 39.09 22.34 8.88
N LEU A 77 39.80 21.21 8.86
CA LEU A 77 40.99 21.01 9.67
C LEU A 77 42.14 21.90 9.19
N ALA A 78 42.30 22.07 7.88
CA ALA A 78 43.31 22.95 7.29
C ALA A 78 43.01 24.43 7.56
N ASN A 79 41.75 24.86 7.49
CA ASN A 79 41.34 26.24 7.75
C ASN A 79 39.95 26.34 8.38
N ARG A 80 39.91 26.43 9.71
CA ARG A 80 38.68 26.56 10.52
C ARG A 80 37.89 27.86 10.27
N LYS A 81 38.49 28.87 9.63
CA LYS A 81 37.84 30.17 9.38
C LYS A 81 36.96 30.18 8.11
N LEU A 82 36.96 29.10 7.34
CA LEU A 82 36.11 28.99 6.16
C LEU A 82 34.62 29.02 6.57
N PRO A 83 33.73 29.75 5.86
CA PRO A 83 32.33 29.90 6.26
C PRO A 83 31.56 28.59 6.40
N GLN A 84 31.89 27.58 5.59
CA GLN A 84 31.26 26.28 5.70
C GLN A 84 31.57 25.60 7.04
N CYS A 85 32.77 25.79 7.59
CA CYS A 85 33.23 25.09 8.80
C CYS A 85 32.52 25.53 10.10
N SER A 86 31.75 26.62 10.07
CA SER A 86 30.89 27.05 11.17
C SER A 86 29.46 26.50 11.13
N LYS A 87 29.08 25.79 10.05
CA LYS A 87 27.73 25.19 9.94
C LYS A 87 27.51 24.09 10.99
N LEU A 88 26.26 23.87 11.37
CA LEU A 88 25.88 22.67 12.09
C LEU A 88 26.22 21.44 11.24
N ALA A 89 26.79 20.42 11.87
CA ALA A 89 27.30 19.25 11.15
C ALA A 89 26.19 18.54 10.37
N ASN A 90 24.98 18.44 10.94
CA ASN A 90 23.85 17.83 10.26
C ASN A 90 23.34 18.67 9.08
N ASP A 91 23.34 20.00 9.19
CA ASP A 91 22.96 20.86 8.06
C ASP A 91 23.95 20.70 6.90
N ALA A 92 25.25 20.69 7.18
CA ALA A 92 26.28 20.45 6.17
C ALA A 92 26.15 19.06 5.51
N LEU A 93 25.83 18.03 6.30
CA LEU A 93 25.59 16.68 5.79
C LEU A 93 24.35 16.63 4.90
N LEU A 94 23.21 17.19 5.33
CA LEU A 94 21.97 17.18 4.56
C LEU A 94 22.10 18.02 3.28
N GLU A 95 22.86 19.12 3.31
CA GLU A 95 23.25 19.86 2.10
C GLU A 95 24.04 18.97 1.13
N ALA A 96 25.03 18.23 1.63
CA ALA A 96 25.83 17.33 0.81
C ALA A 96 24.96 16.21 0.20
N ILE A 97 24.03 15.63 0.95
CA ILE A 97 23.04 14.65 0.44
C ILE A 97 22.20 15.27 -0.68
N CYS A 98 21.71 16.50 -0.48
CA CYS A 98 20.90 17.20 -1.47
C CYS A 98 21.68 17.61 -2.73
N ALA A 99 23.01 17.77 -2.62
CA ALA A 99 23.89 18.09 -3.74
C ALA A 99 24.26 16.87 -4.59
N MET A 100 23.97 15.64 -4.14
CA MET A 100 24.23 14.43 -4.91
C MET A 100 23.32 14.38 -6.15
N GLU A 101 23.92 14.37 -7.34
CA GLU A 101 23.19 14.43 -8.61
C GLU A 101 22.23 13.23 -8.77
N GLY A 102 20.95 13.53 -9.00
CA GLY A 102 19.90 12.53 -9.25
C GLY A 102 19.40 11.75 -8.02
N VAL A 103 20.14 11.72 -6.91
CA VAL A 103 19.77 10.96 -5.70
C VAL A 103 18.47 11.46 -5.06
N PRO A 104 18.21 12.78 -4.88
CA PRO A 104 16.95 13.26 -4.32
C PRO A 104 15.72 12.89 -5.14
N GLN A 105 15.84 12.83 -6.47
CA GLN A 105 14.76 12.42 -7.36
C GLN A 105 14.56 10.90 -7.34
N LYS A 106 15.67 10.14 -7.37
CA LYS A 106 15.67 8.67 -7.36
C LYS A 106 14.94 8.09 -6.15
N TYR A 107 15.14 8.69 -4.97
CA TYR A 107 14.56 8.21 -3.71
C TYR A 107 13.44 9.09 -3.16
N ASN A 108 12.89 9.99 -3.99
CA ASN A 108 11.71 10.78 -3.69
C ASN A 108 11.79 11.69 -2.44
N PHE A 109 12.96 12.28 -2.17
CA PHE A 109 13.15 13.25 -1.07
C PHE A 109 13.55 14.66 -1.56
N SER A 110 13.47 14.94 -2.87
CA SER A 110 13.74 16.26 -3.45
C SER A 110 12.93 17.39 -2.79
N HIS A 111 11.71 17.10 -2.33
CA HIS A 111 10.87 18.04 -1.58
C HIS A 111 11.50 18.50 -0.26
N CYS A 112 12.31 17.66 0.40
CA CYS A 112 13.09 18.05 1.57
C CYS A 112 14.27 18.94 1.19
N CYS A 113 14.91 18.71 0.04
CA CYS A 113 16.03 19.50 -0.42
C CYS A 113 15.66 20.94 -0.83
N ASN A 114 14.40 21.18 -1.18
CA ASN A 114 13.87 22.52 -1.42
C ASN A 114 13.66 23.33 -0.13
N LYS A 115 13.78 22.70 1.04
CA LYS A 115 13.73 23.34 2.36
C LYS A 115 15.13 23.70 2.84
N VAL A 116 15.23 24.53 3.87
CA VAL A 116 16.50 24.94 4.49
C VAL A 116 16.48 24.69 6.00
N ASP A 117 17.67 24.56 6.58
CA ASP A 117 17.92 24.47 8.03
C ASP A 117 16.95 23.52 8.76
N PHE A 118 16.23 24.03 9.76
CA PHE A 118 15.29 23.26 10.59
C PHE A 118 14.19 22.58 9.77
N GLU A 119 13.61 23.26 8.76
CA GLU A 119 12.56 22.65 7.94
C GLU A 119 13.07 21.46 7.13
N ARG A 120 14.31 21.56 6.63
CA ARG A 120 14.96 20.45 5.93
C ARG A 120 15.17 19.28 6.89
N ARG A 121 15.76 19.53 8.06
CA ARG A 121 16.01 18.50 9.08
C ARG A 121 14.74 17.78 9.51
N PHE A 122 13.68 18.54 9.77
CA PHE A 122 12.36 18.00 10.11
C PHE A 122 11.76 17.14 8.99
N CYS A 123 11.91 17.57 7.73
CA CYS A 123 11.47 16.79 6.57
C CYS A 123 12.23 15.46 6.45
N PHE A 124 13.55 15.47 6.57
CA PHE A 124 14.37 14.24 6.54
C PHE A 124 14.06 13.30 7.71
N PHE A 125 13.81 13.82 8.90
CA PHE A 125 13.34 13.02 10.04
C PHE A 125 12.03 12.30 9.72
N HIS A 126 11.06 12.98 9.11
CA HIS A 126 9.79 12.37 8.72
C HIS A 126 9.90 11.40 7.53
N ASN A 127 10.91 11.58 6.68
CA ASN A 127 11.21 10.69 5.56
C ASN A 127 11.69 9.29 6.00
N LYS A 128 12.21 9.15 7.22
CA LYS A 128 12.58 7.85 7.81
C LYS A 128 11.39 6.90 7.82
N LYS A 129 11.57 5.65 7.44
CA LYS A 129 10.54 4.61 7.39
C LYS A 129 10.67 3.67 8.58
N ASP A 130 9.60 3.59 9.38
CA ASP A 130 9.52 2.68 10.53
C ASP A 130 9.45 1.21 10.06
N ASP A 131 8.65 0.95 9.02
CA ASP A 131 8.57 -0.34 8.34
C ASP A 131 9.68 -0.46 7.30
N VAL A 132 10.57 -1.41 7.51
CA VAL A 132 11.73 -1.71 6.67
C VAL A 132 11.54 -2.97 5.82
N GLY A 133 10.31 -3.47 5.67
CA GLY A 133 9.97 -4.64 4.86
C GLY A 133 10.27 -4.51 3.36
N PHE A 134 10.57 -3.29 2.88
CA PHE A 134 11.06 -3.05 1.52
C PHE A 134 12.54 -3.45 1.35
N LEU A 135 13.28 -3.66 2.44
CA LEU A 135 14.66 -4.14 2.39
C LEU A 135 14.70 -5.66 2.29
N PRO A 136 15.64 -6.23 1.52
CA PRO A 136 15.86 -7.67 1.53
C PRO A 136 16.30 -8.14 2.92
N PRO A 137 16.14 -9.45 3.23
CA PRO A 137 16.75 -10.06 4.40
C PRO A 137 18.23 -9.69 4.51
N LEU A 138 18.73 -9.54 5.74
CA LEU A 138 20.13 -9.21 5.96
C LEU A 138 21.02 -10.23 5.22
N PRO A 139 21.98 -9.81 4.40
CA PRO A 139 22.82 -10.74 3.65
C PRO A 139 23.63 -11.62 4.62
N THR A 140 23.27 -12.90 4.72
CA THR A 140 24.06 -13.90 5.46
C THR A 140 25.20 -14.35 4.56
N LEU A 141 26.39 -13.81 4.77
CA LEU A 141 27.59 -14.30 4.10
C LEU A 141 28.02 -15.64 4.70
N ASP A 142 28.52 -16.52 3.83
CA ASP A 142 29.27 -17.70 4.22
C ASP A 142 30.40 -17.31 5.20
N PRO A 143 30.61 -18.04 6.32
CA PRO A 143 31.58 -17.67 7.35
C PRO A 143 33.00 -17.46 6.82
N GLU A 144 33.46 -18.28 5.88
CA GLU A 144 34.78 -18.17 5.25
C GLU A 144 34.86 -16.90 4.39
N VAL A 145 33.84 -16.63 3.58
CA VAL A 145 33.73 -15.40 2.78
C VAL A 145 33.74 -14.17 3.70
N LYS A 146 33.00 -14.22 4.81
CA LYS A 146 32.95 -13.15 5.81
C LYS A 146 34.33 -12.86 6.41
N CYS A 147 35.06 -13.92 6.77
CA CYS A 147 36.41 -13.81 7.32
C CYS A 147 37.42 -13.28 6.28
N GLN A 148 37.31 -13.71 5.03
CA GLN A 148 38.14 -13.18 3.94
C GLN A 148 37.85 -11.70 3.69
N ALA A 149 36.58 -11.30 3.65
CA ALA A 149 36.20 -9.90 3.48
C ALA A 149 36.77 -9.01 4.60
N TYR A 150 36.66 -9.46 5.86
CA TYR A 150 37.25 -8.78 7.01
C TYR A 150 38.79 -8.67 6.91
N LYS A 151 39.47 -9.75 6.52
CA LYS A 151 40.93 -9.78 6.37
C LYS A 151 41.41 -8.88 5.22
N ASN A 152 40.67 -8.85 4.11
CA ASN A 152 41.04 -8.09 2.91
C ASN A 152 40.87 -6.59 3.11
N ASN A 153 39.74 -6.16 3.66
CA ASN A 153 39.48 -4.76 3.94
C ASN A 153 38.57 -4.60 5.16
N ARG A 154 39.21 -4.53 6.33
CA ARG A 154 38.54 -4.33 7.63
C ARG A 154 37.60 -3.13 7.64
N GLU A 155 38.04 -1.99 7.12
CA GLU A 155 37.26 -0.75 7.17
C GLU A 155 36.01 -0.85 6.30
N TYR A 156 36.15 -1.33 5.06
CA TYR A 156 35.02 -1.56 4.16
C TYR A 156 34.02 -2.53 4.77
N PHE A 157 34.50 -3.64 5.35
CA PHE A 157 33.65 -4.63 6.03
C PHE A 157 32.80 -4.00 7.14
N LEU A 158 33.42 -3.22 8.03
CA LEU A 158 32.73 -2.58 9.14
C LEU A 158 31.77 -1.47 8.69
N ARG A 159 32.14 -0.68 7.67
CA ARG A 159 31.24 0.32 7.09
C ARG A 159 30.03 -0.32 6.41
N HIS A 160 30.23 -1.40 5.66
CA HIS A 160 29.14 -2.13 5.03
C HIS A 160 28.20 -2.74 6.07
N TYR A 161 28.74 -3.30 7.15
CA TYR A 161 27.95 -3.77 8.28
C TYR A 161 27.10 -2.63 8.89
N LEU A 162 27.72 -1.48 9.19
CA LEU A 162 27.01 -0.32 9.72
C LEU A 162 25.92 0.19 8.77
N TYR A 163 26.19 0.22 7.47
CA TYR A 163 25.20 0.59 6.46
C TYR A 163 23.96 -0.32 6.54
N GLU A 164 24.13 -1.64 6.51
CA GLU A 164 23.02 -2.59 6.53
C GLU A 164 22.22 -2.55 7.85
N VAL A 165 22.90 -2.39 8.99
CA VAL A 165 22.23 -2.30 10.30
C VAL A 165 21.52 -0.96 10.47
N SER A 166 22.14 0.14 10.06
CA SER A 166 21.60 1.50 10.23
C SER A 166 20.33 1.72 9.40
N ARG A 167 20.30 1.28 8.14
CA ARG A 167 19.10 1.40 7.29
C ARG A 167 17.91 0.56 7.76
N ARG A 168 18.15 -0.49 8.55
CA ARG A 168 17.12 -1.30 9.23
C ARG A 168 16.72 -0.74 10.59
N ASN A 169 17.51 0.19 11.13
CA ASN A 169 17.35 0.75 12.47
C ASN A 169 17.46 2.30 12.44
N PRO A 170 16.52 2.99 11.78
CA PRO A 170 16.64 4.42 11.47
C PRO A 170 16.61 5.37 12.68
N TYR A 171 16.27 4.87 13.87
CA TYR A 171 16.20 5.64 15.12
C TYR A 171 17.18 5.16 16.19
N VAL A 172 18.01 4.14 15.91
CA VAL A 172 19.03 3.73 16.86
C VAL A 172 20.11 4.79 16.91
N PHE A 173 20.51 5.16 18.12
CA PHE A 173 21.48 6.21 18.34
C PHE A 173 22.86 5.79 17.86
N THR A 174 23.58 6.72 17.25
CA THR A 174 24.92 6.52 16.69
C THR A 174 25.90 5.86 17.67
N PRO A 175 26.00 6.27 18.95
CA PRO A 175 26.92 5.62 19.87
C PRO A 175 26.58 4.15 20.13
N THR A 176 25.31 3.76 20.02
CA THR A 176 24.87 2.36 20.14
C THR A 176 25.28 1.57 18.91
N LEU A 177 25.06 2.11 17.70
CA LEU A 177 25.50 1.46 16.45
C LEU A 177 27.03 1.28 16.38
N LEU A 178 27.79 2.27 16.85
CA LEU A 178 29.26 2.17 16.92
C LEU A 178 29.72 1.11 17.94
N THR A 179 29.00 0.95 19.05
CA THR A 179 29.31 -0.09 20.04
C THR A 179 28.97 -1.48 19.49
N ASP A 180 27.83 -1.61 18.82
CA ASP A 180 27.42 -2.85 18.15
C ASP A 180 28.41 -3.27 17.05
N MET A 181 28.89 -2.31 16.25
CA MET A 181 29.98 -2.53 15.30
C MET A 181 31.24 -3.07 15.98
N ALA A 182 31.65 -2.50 17.13
CA ALA A 182 32.82 -2.97 17.87
C ALA A 182 32.63 -4.42 18.38
N HIS A 183 31.44 -4.78 18.85
CA HIS A 183 31.11 -6.16 19.23
C HIS A 183 31.18 -7.11 18.04
N ILE A 184 30.64 -6.71 16.87
CA ILE A 184 30.71 -7.53 15.66
C ILE A 184 32.15 -7.69 15.18
N GLU A 185 32.97 -6.66 15.30
CA GLU A 185 34.39 -6.75 15.01
C GLU A 185 35.08 -7.78 15.91
N GLU A 186 34.85 -7.72 17.22
CA GLU A 186 35.40 -8.68 18.18
C GLU A 186 34.94 -10.10 17.88
N ILE A 187 33.65 -10.31 17.63
CA ILE A 187 33.08 -11.60 17.23
C ILE A 187 33.75 -12.11 15.97
N THR A 188 33.93 -11.24 14.96
CA THR A 188 34.56 -11.62 13.70
C THR A 188 36.02 -12.01 13.92
N LYS A 189 36.77 -11.24 14.72
CA LYS A 189 38.15 -11.56 15.07
C LYS A 189 38.25 -12.93 15.74
N THR A 190 37.43 -13.20 16.75
CA THR A 190 37.45 -14.50 17.45
C THR A 190 37.01 -15.65 16.55
N CYS A 191 35.85 -15.52 15.90
CA CYS A 191 35.27 -16.64 15.15
C CYS A 191 36.04 -16.97 13.87
N CYS A 192 36.79 -16.03 13.30
CA CYS A 192 37.64 -16.34 12.15
C CYS A 192 38.88 -17.18 12.51
N GLU A 193 39.24 -17.26 13.79
CA GLU A 193 40.34 -18.10 14.30
C GLU A 193 39.87 -19.52 14.69
N GLU A 194 38.55 -19.74 14.80
CA GLU A 194 37.96 -21.01 15.19
C GLU A 194 37.90 -22.04 14.03
N GLN A 195 37.89 -23.32 14.39
CA GLN A 195 37.68 -24.41 13.43
C GLN A 195 36.23 -24.41 12.92
N ASP A 196 35.24 -24.39 13.82
CA ASP A 196 33.81 -24.31 13.50
C ASP A 196 33.33 -22.85 13.51
N LYS A 197 33.63 -22.15 12.41
CA LYS A 197 33.31 -20.72 12.25
C LYS A 197 31.80 -20.49 12.25
N ALA A 198 31.05 -21.37 11.59
CA ALA A 198 29.61 -21.25 11.45
C ALA A 198 28.91 -21.23 12.81
N ASN A 199 29.20 -22.22 13.66
CA ASN A 199 28.62 -22.29 15.00
C ASN A 199 29.08 -21.13 15.90
N CYS A 200 30.36 -20.74 15.81
CA CYS A 200 30.87 -19.58 16.56
C CYS A 200 30.11 -18.30 16.20
N PHE A 201 29.96 -18.00 14.89
CA PHE A 201 29.23 -16.82 14.45
C PHE A 201 27.76 -16.87 14.87
N GLN A 202 27.09 -18.01 14.67
CA GLN A 202 25.68 -18.16 15.05
C GLN A 202 25.48 -17.90 16.54
N THR A 203 26.27 -18.54 17.40
CA THR A 203 26.15 -18.43 18.86
C THR A 203 26.45 -17.02 19.36
N LYS A 204 27.52 -16.39 18.86
CA LYS A 204 27.94 -15.07 19.34
C LYS A 204 27.09 -13.93 18.76
N ALA A 205 26.64 -14.04 17.51
CA ALA A 205 25.82 -13.00 16.87
C ALA A 205 24.45 -12.83 17.55
N ILE A 206 23.86 -13.91 18.08
CA ILE A 206 22.59 -13.85 18.83
C ILE A 206 22.69 -12.83 19.99
N ARG A 207 23.80 -12.82 20.73
CA ARG A 207 24.00 -11.89 21.86
C ARG A 207 24.06 -10.43 21.40
N ALA A 208 24.78 -10.16 20.32
CA ALA A 208 24.85 -8.81 19.73
C ALA A 208 23.47 -8.35 19.22
N MET A 209 22.72 -9.24 18.56
CA MET A 209 21.38 -8.95 18.07
C MET A 209 20.39 -8.64 19.20
N ILE A 210 20.36 -9.44 20.27
CA ILE A 210 19.49 -9.20 21.43
C ILE A 210 19.80 -7.84 22.06
N TYR A 211 21.09 -7.54 22.20
CA TYR A 211 21.56 -6.27 22.74
C TYR A 211 21.12 -5.07 21.89
N LEU A 212 21.33 -5.11 20.58
CA LEU A 212 20.90 -4.05 19.66
C LEU A 212 19.37 -3.89 19.67
N ARG A 213 18.63 -4.99 19.62
CA ARG A 213 17.16 -5.01 19.62
C ARG A 213 16.60 -4.36 20.89
N GLY A 214 17.09 -4.73 22.06
CA GLY A 214 16.67 -4.15 23.34
C GLY A 214 16.93 -2.64 23.41
N LEU A 215 18.11 -2.18 22.99
CA LEU A 215 18.41 -0.75 22.97
C LEU A 215 17.63 0.03 21.90
N SER A 216 17.35 -0.60 20.76
CA SER A 216 16.50 -0.03 19.71
C SER A 216 15.08 0.21 20.24
N SER A 217 14.47 -0.79 20.88
CA SER A 217 13.15 -0.68 21.50
C SER A 217 13.11 0.41 22.58
N PHE A 218 14.14 0.48 23.43
CA PHE A 218 14.28 1.54 24.44
C PHE A 218 14.39 2.94 23.81
N GLN A 219 15.31 3.14 22.87
CA GLN A 219 15.57 4.44 22.25
C GLN A 219 14.36 4.95 21.46
N LYS A 220 13.67 4.06 20.72
CA LYS A 220 12.42 4.39 20.02
C LYS A 220 11.34 4.83 21.00
N THR A 221 11.14 4.09 22.09
CA THR A 221 10.13 4.42 23.11
C THR A 221 10.41 5.77 23.76
N VAL A 222 11.67 6.03 24.13
CA VAL A 222 12.07 7.30 24.73
C VAL A 222 11.96 8.45 23.73
N CYS A 223 12.37 8.28 22.47
CA CYS A 223 12.17 9.32 21.45
C CYS A 223 10.69 9.58 21.16
N GLY A 224 9.87 8.53 21.13
CA GLY A 224 8.42 8.67 21.00
C GLY A 224 7.82 9.47 22.16
N ALA A 225 8.27 9.22 23.39
CA ALA A 225 7.86 9.96 24.56
C ALA A 225 8.33 11.43 24.50
N TYR A 226 9.58 11.67 24.13
CA TYR A 226 10.15 13.02 23.97
C TYR A 226 9.35 13.84 22.95
N LEU A 227 9.05 13.28 21.78
CA LEU A 227 8.34 13.99 20.72
C LEU A 227 6.86 14.24 21.04
N LYS A 228 6.22 13.36 21.83
CA LYS A 228 4.78 13.45 22.15
C LYS A 228 4.50 14.26 23.42
N PHE A 229 5.35 14.14 24.43
CA PHE A 229 5.14 14.71 25.77
C PHE A 229 6.20 15.77 26.14
N GLY A 230 7.20 15.98 25.28
CA GLY A 230 8.22 17.02 25.44
C GLY A 230 9.39 16.64 26.37
N PRO A 231 10.34 17.57 26.56
CA PRO A 231 11.55 17.37 27.37
C PRO A 231 11.27 16.97 28.82
N LYS A 232 10.17 17.47 29.41
CA LYS A 232 9.78 17.19 30.80
C LYS A 232 9.61 15.69 31.06
N ALA A 233 8.94 14.97 30.16
CA ALA A 233 8.74 13.52 30.29
C ALA A 233 10.08 12.75 30.32
N ILE A 234 11.07 13.22 29.56
CA ILE A 234 12.42 12.64 29.54
C ILE A 234 13.18 12.96 30.81
N LYS A 235 13.11 14.21 31.29
CA LYS A 235 13.71 14.59 32.57
C LYS A 235 13.16 13.73 33.70
N SER A 236 11.85 13.59 33.84
CA SER A 236 11.24 12.74 34.88
C SER A 236 11.61 11.26 34.73
N THR A 237 11.62 10.73 33.50
CA THR A 237 12.04 9.34 33.24
C THR A 237 13.48 9.09 33.66
N TYR A 238 14.40 9.98 33.27
CA TYR A 238 15.81 9.85 33.63
C TYR A 238 16.10 10.18 35.08
N LEU A 239 15.27 11.02 35.71
CA LEU A 239 15.32 11.27 37.14
C LEU A 239 15.08 9.96 37.89
N VAL A 240 14.05 9.20 37.52
CA VAL A 240 13.80 7.86 38.08
C VAL A 240 14.97 6.91 37.82
N ILE A 241 15.38 6.75 36.55
CA ILE A 241 16.42 5.78 36.16
C ILE A 241 17.74 6.08 36.87
N LEU A 242 18.17 7.33 36.91
CA LEU A 242 19.43 7.73 37.54
C LEU A 242 19.35 7.67 39.07
N SER A 243 18.20 7.99 39.67
CA SER A 243 18.00 7.85 41.13
C SER A 243 18.06 6.39 41.57
N GLN A 244 17.45 5.48 40.81
CA GLN A 244 17.53 4.04 41.07
C GLN A 244 18.94 3.48 40.82
N LYS A 245 19.62 3.96 39.76
CA LYS A 245 20.95 3.45 39.39
C LYS A 245 22.05 3.96 40.31
N PHE A 246 21.94 5.21 40.75
CA PHE A 246 22.92 5.92 41.58
C PHE A 246 22.27 6.47 42.85
N PRO A 247 21.71 5.64 43.74
CA PRO A 247 20.94 6.10 44.91
C PRO A 247 21.73 6.99 45.90
N LYS A 248 23.06 7.04 45.78
CA LYS A 248 23.98 7.89 46.58
C LYS A 248 24.14 9.31 46.01
N ILE A 249 23.78 9.54 44.75
CA ILE A 249 23.92 10.84 44.10
C ILE A 249 23.09 11.89 44.83
N GLY A 250 23.63 13.09 45.04
CA GLY A 250 22.86 14.22 45.57
C GLY A 250 21.83 14.75 44.57
N PHE A 251 20.72 15.32 45.04
CA PHE A 251 19.67 15.84 44.17
C PHE A 251 20.18 16.90 43.18
N GLU A 252 21.01 17.85 43.63
CA GLU A 252 21.58 18.91 42.78
C GLU A 252 22.53 18.37 41.71
N ASP A 253 23.33 17.36 42.04
CA ASP A 253 24.21 16.70 41.07
C ASP A 253 23.40 15.95 40.01
N LEU A 254 22.31 15.29 40.44
CA LEU A 254 21.42 14.58 39.53
C LEU A 254 20.69 15.55 38.60
N THR A 255 20.09 16.62 39.11
CA THR A 255 19.38 17.61 38.27
C THR A 255 20.30 18.27 37.26
N SER A 256 21.55 18.54 37.64
CA SER A 256 22.57 19.05 36.71
C SER A 256 22.84 18.09 35.54
N ILE A 257 22.88 16.77 35.80
CA ILE A 257 23.02 15.75 34.76
C ILE A 257 21.76 15.66 33.88
N LEU A 258 20.56 15.88 34.44
CA LEU A 258 19.31 15.81 33.68
C LEU A 258 19.20 16.84 32.57
N GLU A 259 19.78 18.04 32.74
CA GLU A 259 19.84 19.05 31.68
C GLU A 259 20.67 18.55 30.49
N ASP A 260 21.83 17.95 30.76
CA ASP A 260 22.68 17.36 29.73
C ASP A 260 22.00 16.17 29.04
N VAL A 261 21.26 15.37 29.81
CA VAL A 261 20.48 14.25 29.28
C VAL A 261 19.37 14.74 28.37
N SER A 262 18.58 15.71 28.79
CA SER A 262 17.49 16.29 28.00
C SER A 262 18.02 16.83 26.67
N SER A 263 19.07 17.66 26.72
CA SER A 263 19.67 18.26 25.53
C SER A 263 20.20 17.19 24.55
N LYS A 264 20.79 16.10 25.05
CA LYS A 264 21.26 14.98 24.20
C LYS A 264 20.12 14.40 23.35
N TYR A 265 18.91 14.31 23.88
CA TYR A 265 17.78 13.71 23.17
C TYR A 265 17.32 14.55 21.97
N ASP A 266 17.51 15.88 22.00
CA ASP A 266 17.20 16.78 20.89
C ASP A 266 17.87 16.28 19.59
N GLY A 267 19.20 16.16 19.61
CA GLY A 267 19.94 15.71 18.42
C GLY A 267 19.86 14.20 18.17
N CYS A 268 19.85 13.36 19.21
CA CYS A 268 19.80 11.91 19.01
C CYS A 268 18.48 11.45 18.36
N CYS A 269 17.33 11.99 18.78
CA CYS A 269 16.04 11.61 18.20
C CYS A 269 15.85 12.17 16.78
N GLU A 270 16.38 13.36 16.50
CA GLU A 270 16.38 13.95 15.15
C GLU A 270 17.24 13.15 14.16
N GLY A 271 18.24 12.42 14.67
CA GLY A 271 19.21 11.65 13.87
C GLY A 271 20.51 12.41 13.59
N ASP A 272 20.77 13.51 14.29
CA ASP A 272 22.05 14.22 14.23
C ASP A 272 23.12 13.39 14.95
N THR A 273 23.93 12.67 14.16
CA THR A 273 24.95 11.74 14.66
C THR A 273 26.03 12.44 15.47
N VAL A 274 26.48 13.62 15.02
CA VAL A 274 27.55 14.39 15.66
C VAL A 274 27.06 15.00 16.96
N TYR A 275 25.88 15.61 16.96
CA TYR A 275 25.28 16.17 18.15
C TYR A 275 24.99 15.08 19.18
N CYS A 276 24.47 13.92 18.74
CA CYS A 276 24.19 12.80 19.62
C CYS A 276 25.46 12.27 20.34
N ILE A 277 26.58 12.16 19.61
CA ILE A 277 27.87 11.78 20.19
C ILE A 277 28.35 12.82 21.20
N ARG A 278 28.27 14.11 20.86
CA ARG A 278 28.66 15.20 21.78
C ARG A 278 27.82 15.19 23.04
N GLY A 279 26.50 15.11 22.91
CA GLY A 279 25.57 15.08 24.04
C GLY A 279 25.80 13.86 24.93
N ARG A 280 25.95 12.66 24.35
CA ARG A 280 26.25 11.45 25.14
C ARG A 280 27.61 11.57 25.82
N SER A 281 28.64 12.07 25.14
CA SER A 281 29.96 12.24 25.74
C SER A 281 29.93 13.21 26.91
N LYS A 282 29.21 14.33 26.77
CA LYS A 282 29.01 15.33 27.84
C LYS A 282 28.39 14.69 29.08
N VAL A 283 27.28 13.96 28.93
CA VAL A 283 26.61 13.24 30.02
C VAL A 283 27.57 12.26 30.72
N MET A 284 28.31 11.46 29.95
CA MET A 284 29.21 10.46 30.54
C MET A 284 30.42 11.10 31.22
N SER A 285 30.96 12.18 30.67
CA SER A 285 32.03 12.95 31.30
C SER A 285 31.57 13.62 32.59
N HIS A 286 30.35 14.16 32.63
CA HIS A 286 29.75 14.72 33.84
C HIS A 286 29.67 13.64 34.93
N ILE A 287 29.10 12.47 34.62
CA ILE A 287 29.03 11.33 35.55
C ILE A 287 30.43 10.92 36.06
N CYS A 288 31.41 10.81 35.16
CA CYS A 288 32.75 10.37 35.54
C CYS A 288 33.55 11.41 36.33
N SER A 289 33.27 12.71 36.17
CA SER A 289 33.92 13.79 36.92
C SER A 289 33.64 13.72 38.43
N LYS A 290 32.51 13.12 38.81
CA LYS A 290 32.08 12.93 40.20
C LYS A 290 31.85 11.44 40.52
N GLN A 291 32.60 10.54 39.87
CA GLN A 291 32.35 9.08 39.97
C GLN A 291 32.31 8.57 41.41
N ASP A 292 33.18 9.06 42.30
CA ASP A 292 33.28 8.59 43.69
C ASP A 292 32.06 8.97 44.55
N SER A 293 31.40 10.09 44.25
CA SER A 293 30.16 10.49 44.93
C SER A 293 28.90 9.94 44.25
N ILE A 294 28.97 9.57 42.97
CA ILE A 294 27.84 9.06 42.20
C ILE A 294 27.67 7.55 42.38
N SER A 295 28.73 6.76 42.18
CA SER A 295 28.64 5.30 42.29
C SER A 295 29.98 4.59 42.46
N SER A 296 29.99 3.59 43.34
CA SER A 296 31.15 2.70 43.51
C SER A 296 31.34 1.71 42.34
N LYS A 297 30.35 1.53 41.47
CA LYS A 297 30.32 0.45 40.46
C LYS A 297 30.82 0.88 39.07
N ILE A 298 31.14 2.17 38.86
CA ILE A 298 31.45 2.72 37.52
C ILE A 298 32.91 3.12 37.30
N LYS A 299 33.80 2.90 38.28
CA LYS A 299 35.21 3.33 38.21
C LYS A 299 35.97 2.78 37.00
N GLU A 300 35.75 1.49 36.72
CA GLU A 300 36.29 0.82 35.53
C GLU A 300 35.76 1.45 34.24
N CYS A 301 34.46 1.73 34.17
CA CYS A 301 33.84 2.33 32.99
C CYS A 301 34.41 3.71 32.68
N CYS A 302 34.65 4.53 33.70
CA CYS A 302 35.17 5.88 33.53
C CYS A 302 36.60 5.95 32.98
N SER A 303 37.31 4.82 32.98
CA SER A 303 38.64 4.68 32.36
C SER A 303 38.58 4.26 30.88
N MET A 304 37.41 3.85 30.38
CA MET A 304 37.21 3.42 28.99
C MET A 304 37.10 4.60 28.02
N LYS A 305 37.20 4.30 26.71
CA LYS A 305 37.12 5.30 25.63
C LYS A 305 35.71 5.43 25.07
N ILE A 306 35.50 6.41 24.19
CA ILE A 306 34.24 6.56 23.43
C ILE A 306 34.21 5.48 22.33
N PRO A 307 33.08 4.79 22.08
CA PRO A 307 31.77 4.89 22.77
C PRO A 307 31.61 3.95 24.00
N GLU A 308 32.54 3.03 24.22
CA GLU A 308 32.50 1.94 25.23
C GLU A 308 32.20 2.43 26.65
N ARG A 309 32.82 3.55 27.08
CA ARG A 309 32.60 4.20 28.39
C ARG A 309 31.13 4.39 28.69
N GLY A 310 30.41 4.98 27.74
CA GLY A 310 29.00 5.26 27.94
C GLY A 310 28.16 3.99 27.98
N GLN A 311 28.57 2.97 27.23
CA GLN A 311 27.85 1.70 27.27
C GLN A 311 28.10 0.90 28.54
N CYS A 312 29.34 0.89 29.03
CA CYS A 312 29.70 0.29 30.31
C CYS A 312 28.87 0.91 31.43
N ILE A 313 28.79 2.25 31.52
CA ILE A 313 27.98 2.93 32.54
C ILE A 313 26.52 2.50 32.45
N ILE A 314 25.92 2.47 31.25
CA ILE A 314 24.52 2.05 31.06
C ILE A 314 24.29 0.59 31.51
N ASN A 315 25.21 -0.32 31.20
CA ASN A 315 25.07 -1.75 31.47
C ASN A 315 25.45 -2.17 32.90
N LYS A 316 26.20 -1.36 33.67
CA LYS A 316 26.50 -1.69 35.08
C LYS A 316 25.21 -1.76 35.90
N ASN A 317 25.16 -2.72 36.82
CA ASN A 317 24.03 -2.90 37.74
C ASN A 317 23.81 -1.66 38.62
N LYS A 318 22.60 -1.51 39.18
CA LYS A 318 22.26 -0.46 40.15
C LYS A 318 23.23 -0.50 41.34
N ASP A 319 23.64 0.66 41.85
CA ASP A 319 24.42 0.72 43.10
C ASP A 319 23.55 0.37 44.31
N ASP A 320 24.19 -0.04 45.39
CA ASP A 320 23.50 -0.46 46.60
C ASP A 320 22.85 0.75 47.28
N LYS A 321 21.59 0.58 47.69
CA LYS A 321 20.88 1.60 48.47
C LYS A 321 21.67 1.98 49.73
N PRO A 322 21.82 3.29 50.03
CA PRO A 322 22.45 3.74 51.27
C PRO A 322 21.77 3.11 52.50
N LYS A 323 22.56 2.64 53.48
CA LYS A 323 22.05 1.88 54.64
C LYS A 323 21.19 2.73 55.58
N ASP A 324 21.43 4.03 55.58
CA ASP A 324 20.74 5.07 56.34
C ASP A 324 19.44 5.53 55.68
N LEU A 325 19.14 5.08 54.46
CA LEU A 325 17.92 5.45 53.75
C LEU A 325 16.73 4.60 54.19
N SER A 326 15.81 5.19 54.97
CA SER A 326 14.50 4.62 55.30
C SER A 326 13.68 4.34 54.04
N LEU A 327 12.76 3.36 54.11
CA LEU A 327 11.80 3.11 53.02
C LEU A 327 10.75 4.22 52.91
N LYS A 328 10.35 4.84 54.03
CA LYS A 328 9.42 5.98 54.04
C LYS A 328 10.17 7.28 53.84
N ALA A 329 9.59 8.17 53.06
CA ALA A 329 10.07 9.54 52.91
C ALA A 329 9.17 10.49 53.74
N GLU A 330 9.39 10.50 55.07
CA GLU A 330 8.54 11.19 56.07
C GLU A 330 8.32 12.67 55.75
N THR A 331 9.29 13.32 55.10
CA THR A 331 9.24 14.73 54.68
C THR A 331 8.05 15.05 53.77
N PHE A 332 7.52 14.07 53.04
CA PHE A 332 6.38 14.25 52.13
C PHE A 332 5.01 14.03 52.80
N THR A 333 5.02 13.82 54.11
CA THR A 333 3.82 13.74 54.98
C THR A 333 3.78 14.85 56.04
N ASP A 334 4.73 15.79 56.00
CA ASP A 334 4.83 16.89 56.95
C ASP A 334 3.71 17.93 56.78
N LYS A 335 3.51 18.79 57.79
CA LYS A 335 2.42 19.79 57.80
C LYS A 335 2.54 20.88 56.73
N ASN A 336 3.75 21.11 56.22
CA ASN A 336 4.08 22.19 55.28
C ASN A 336 4.12 21.72 53.81
N VAL A 337 3.74 20.47 53.51
CA VAL A 337 3.77 19.90 52.13
C VAL A 337 3.06 20.81 51.11
N CYS A 338 1.88 21.34 51.44
CA CYS A 338 1.15 22.23 50.54
C CYS A 338 1.85 23.58 50.33
N GLU A 339 2.52 24.12 51.36
CA GLU A 339 3.28 25.37 51.27
C GLU A 339 4.52 25.19 50.38
N GLU A 340 5.28 24.12 50.61
CA GLU A 340 6.48 23.80 49.81
C GLU A 340 6.14 23.57 48.34
N ARG A 341 5.08 22.81 48.08
CA ARG A 341 4.59 22.58 46.71
C ARG A 341 4.12 23.86 46.04
N ASN A 342 3.37 24.72 46.74
CA ASN A 342 2.88 25.96 46.16
C ASN A 342 4.00 26.96 45.88
N ALA A 343 5.12 26.89 46.62
CA ALA A 343 6.29 27.72 46.38
C ALA A 343 7.02 27.34 45.08
N ASP A 344 7.23 26.03 44.84
CA ASP A 344 7.81 25.52 43.59
C ASP A 344 7.33 24.08 43.33
N GLN A 345 6.23 23.96 42.59
CA GLN A 345 5.59 22.66 42.33
C GLN A 345 6.51 21.72 41.55
N GLU A 346 7.29 22.23 40.59
CA GLU A 346 8.12 21.39 39.73
C GLU A 346 9.29 20.80 40.50
N THR A 347 10.06 21.65 41.20
CA THR A 347 11.17 21.18 42.05
C THR A 347 10.68 20.28 43.18
N PHE A 348 9.52 20.58 43.77
CA PHE A 348 8.92 19.73 44.81
C PHE A 348 8.61 18.33 44.29
N MET A 349 7.95 18.22 43.13
CA MET A 349 7.61 16.93 42.53
C MET A 349 8.85 16.15 42.05
N ASP A 350 9.86 16.85 41.53
CA ASP A 350 11.13 16.23 41.15
C ASP A 350 11.89 15.70 42.37
N LYS A 351 11.89 16.43 43.49
CA LYS A 351 12.46 15.96 44.77
C LYS A 351 11.71 14.73 45.29
N PHE A 352 10.37 14.75 45.25
CA PHE A 352 9.56 13.58 45.61
C PHE A 352 9.94 12.37 44.76
N LEU A 353 9.95 12.53 43.44
CA LEU A 353 10.26 11.44 42.52
C LEU A 353 11.69 10.93 42.73
N TYR A 354 12.66 11.81 43.01
CA TYR A 354 14.06 11.45 43.28
C TYR A 354 14.15 10.62 44.57
N GLU A 355 13.58 11.13 45.67
CA GLU A 355 13.63 10.48 46.97
C GLU A 355 12.90 9.13 46.95
N TYR A 356 11.72 9.06 46.34
CA TYR A 356 10.94 7.83 46.25
C TYR A 356 11.66 6.80 45.35
N SER A 357 12.17 7.21 44.19
CA SER A 357 12.84 6.30 43.24
C SER A 357 14.10 5.67 43.83
N ARG A 358 14.95 6.42 44.54
CA ARG A 358 16.18 5.87 45.13
C ARG A 358 15.91 4.91 46.31
N ARG A 359 14.72 4.96 46.92
CA ARG A 359 14.27 4.02 47.97
C ARG A 359 13.68 2.73 47.42
N HIS A 360 13.06 2.81 46.25
CA HIS A 360 12.26 1.77 45.62
C HIS A 360 12.90 1.27 44.32
N GLN A 361 14.06 0.59 44.43
CA GLN A 361 14.77 0.05 43.27
C GLN A 361 14.04 -1.15 42.63
N GLU A 362 13.11 -1.78 43.35
CA GLU A 362 12.28 -2.90 42.91
C GLU A 362 11.09 -2.51 42.01
N LEU A 363 10.67 -1.24 42.08
CA LEU A 363 9.60 -0.72 41.24
C LEU A 363 10.11 -0.39 39.84
N SER A 364 9.24 -0.50 38.85
CA SER A 364 9.54 -0.11 37.47
C SER A 364 9.59 1.41 37.32
N THR A 365 10.19 1.88 36.22
CA THR A 365 10.19 3.31 35.90
C THR A 365 8.77 3.84 35.63
N PRO A 366 7.91 3.16 34.84
CA PRO A 366 6.53 3.59 34.65
C PRO A 366 5.72 3.62 35.96
N GLU A 367 5.93 2.68 36.88
CA GLU A 367 5.22 2.66 38.17
C GLU A 367 5.58 3.86 39.03
N LEU A 368 6.87 4.22 39.12
CA LEU A 368 7.31 5.40 39.87
C LEU A 368 6.76 6.70 39.28
N LEU A 369 6.68 6.80 37.95
CA LEU A 369 6.03 7.93 37.29
C LEU A 369 4.52 7.98 37.57
N ARG A 370 3.84 6.83 37.63
CA ARG A 370 2.42 6.76 38.04
C ARG A 370 2.22 7.21 39.47
N ILE A 371 3.06 6.74 40.41
CA ILE A 371 3.03 7.13 41.82
C ILE A 371 3.18 8.65 41.95
N ALA A 372 4.14 9.27 41.25
CA ALA A 372 4.28 10.73 41.29
C ALA A 372 3.07 11.47 40.70
N SER A 373 2.44 10.94 39.64
CA SER A 373 1.20 11.51 39.12
C SER A 373 0.04 11.40 40.13
N VAL A 374 -0.12 10.23 40.77
CA VAL A 374 -1.13 10.01 41.83
C VAL A 374 -0.90 10.97 42.99
N TYR A 375 0.35 11.18 43.38
CA TYR A 375 0.70 12.12 44.44
C TYR A 375 0.37 13.57 44.07
N ASP A 376 0.75 14.01 42.86
CA ASP A 376 0.43 15.37 42.41
C ASP A 376 -1.09 15.62 42.41
N ASP A 377 -1.88 14.66 41.92
CA ASP A 377 -3.34 14.75 41.89
C ASP A 377 -3.94 14.74 43.31
N LEU A 378 -3.47 13.85 44.19
CA LEU A 378 -3.86 13.84 45.60
C LEU A 378 -3.60 15.21 46.25
N LEU A 379 -2.43 15.80 46.02
CA LEU A 379 -2.12 17.12 46.55
C LEU A 379 -2.97 18.22 45.91
N LYS A 380 -3.37 18.13 44.63
CA LYS A 380 -4.29 19.12 43.99
C LYS A 380 -5.65 19.16 44.69
N GLU A 381 -6.08 18.02 45.21
CA GLU A 381 -7.33 17.87 45.94
C GLU A 381 -7.14 18.26 47.41
N CYS A 382 -6.17 17.65 48.10
CA CYS A 382 -5.97 17.82 49.54
C CYS A 382 -5.54 19.23 49.94
N CYS A 383 -4.72 19.92 49.14
CA CYS A 383 -4.28 21.28 49.49
C CYS A 383 -5.39 22.34 49.41
N LYS A 384 -6.62 21.94 49.04
CA LYS A 384 -7.81 22.80 49.01
C LYS A 384 -8.82 22.47 50.13
N THR A 385 -8.56 21.44 50.93
CA THR A 385 -9.47 21.03 52.02
C THR A 385 -9.23 21.87 53.28
N GLU A 386 -10.18 21.81 54.23
CA GLU A 386 -10.05 22.50 55.52
C GLU A 386 -8.89 21.97 56.37
N ASN A 387 -8.54 20.69 56.21
CA ASN A 387 -7.39 20.07 56.87
C ASN A 387 -6.55 19.25 55.87
N PRO A 388 -5.62 19.91 55.14
CA PRO A 388 -4.79 19.23 54.15
C PRO A 388 -3.95 18.08 54.72
N PRO A 389 -3.24 18.21 55.87
CA PRO A 389 -2.48 17.12 56.48
C PRO A 389 -3.26 15.82 56.66
N ASP A 390 -4.48 15.90 57.19
CA ASP A 390 -5.31 14.71 57.38
C ASP A 390 -5.66 14.06 56.03
N CYS A 391 -5.90 14.88 54.99
CA CYS A 391 -6.23 14.40 53.66
C CYS A 391 -5.05 13.67 52.99
N TYR A 392 -3.86 14.28 52.92
CA TYR A 392 -2.72 13.65 52.24
C TYR A 392 -1.97 12.63 53.10
N SER A 393 -2.29 12.49 54.38
CA SER A 393 -1.74 11.45 55.26
C SER A 393 -1.99 10.02 54.74
N ASN A 394 -3.01 9.83 53.89
CA ASN A 394 -3.36 8.55 53.27
C ASN A 394 -2.59 8.23 51.97
N MET A 395 -1.60 9.04 51.59
CA MET A 395 -0.87 8.91 50.31
C MET A 395 -0.33 7.50 50.04
N GLU A 396 0.23 6.83 51.04
CA GLU A 396 0.77 5.46 50.93
C GLU A 396 -0.34 4.46 50.53
N SER A 397 -1.57 4.66 51.03
CA SER A 397 -2.71 3.84 50.62
C SER A 397 -3.05 4.04 49.14
N LYS A 398 -2.94 5.27 48.63
CA LYS A 398 -3.17 5.59 47.21
C LYS A 398 -2.07 5.05 46.31
N PHE A 399 -0.83 5.07 46.78
CA PHE A 399 0.30 4.47 46.06
C PHE A 399 0.16 2.96 45.99
N ASN A 400 -0.22 2.33 47.10
CA ASN A 400 -0.48 0.91 47.15
C ASN A 400 -1.65 0.51 46.23
N GLU A 401 -2.73 1.30 46.19
CA GLU A 401 -3.87 1.07 45.29
C GLU A 401 -3.43 1.00 43.81
N THR A 402 -2.61 1.96 43.36
CA THR A 402 -2.11 1.97 41.98
C THR A 402 -1.08 0.85 41.71
N THR A 403 -0.21 0.58 42.69
CA THR A 403 0.80 -0.49 42.59
C THR A 403 0.15 -1.87 42.53
N GLU A 404 -0.85 -2.14 43.36
CA GLU A 404 -1.59 -3.41 43.36
C GLU A 404 -2.34 -3.63 42.04
N LYS A 405 -2.88 -2.58 41.43
CA LYS A 405 -3.46 -2.67 40.08
C LYS A 405 -2.40 -3.10 39.05
N SER A 406 -1.22 -2.48 39.06
CA SER A 406 -0.11 -2.86 38.19
C SER A 406 0.37 -4.29 38.45
N ARG A 407 0.47 -4.70 39.73
CA ARG A 407 0.87 -6.07 40.12
C ARG A 407 -0.10 -7.11 39.60
N LYS A 408 -1.42 -6.88 39.70
CA LYS A 408 -2.44 -7.78 39.16
C LYS A 408 -2.35 -7.95 37.64
N ILE A 409 -1.97 -6.90 36.91
CA ILE A 409 -1.74 -6.99 35.46
C ILE A 409 -0.55 -7.92 35.19
N VAL A 410 0.59 -7.67 35.87
CA VAL A 410 1.80 -8.51 35.70
C VAL A 410 1.53 -9.97 36.09
N GLN A 411 0.89 -10.20 37.23
CA GLN A 411 0.55 -11.55 37.71
C GLN A 411 -0.27 -12.32 36.67
N ARG A 412 -1.30 -11.69 36.09
CA ARG A 412 -2.12 -12.32 35.04
C ARG A 412 -1.29 -12.68 33.81
N GLU A 413 -0.38 -11.81 33.40
CA GLU A 413 0.49 -12.04 32.24
C GLU A 413 1.52 -13.15 32.50
N CYS A 414 2.10 -13.19 33.70
CA CYS A 414 3.03 -14.27 34.09
C CYS A 414 2.30 -15.60 34.36
N GLU A 415 1.07 -15.58 34.87
CA GLU A 415 0.23 -16.78 34.94
C GLU A 415 -0.02 -17.37 33.55
N HIS A 416 -0.28 -16.54 32.54
CA HIS A 416 -0.35 -17.02 31.14
C HIS A 416 0.98 -17.61 30.68
N PHE A 417 2.12 -17.02 31.04
CA PHE A 417 3.44 -17.56 30.74
C PHE A 417 3.68 -18.94 31.38
N TYR A 418 3.29 -19.15 32.64
CA TYR A 418 3.47 -20.44 33.33
C TYR A 418 2.52 -21.53 32.82
N ASN A 419 1.30 -21.15 32.46
CA ASN A 419 0.25 -22.10 32.07
C ASN A 419 0.29 -22.47 30.58
N LEU A 420 0.82 -21.59 29.72
CA LEU A 420 0.90 -21.81 28.28
C LEU A 420 2.29 -22.29 27.89
N LYS A 421 2.38 -23.14 26.87
CA LYS A 421 3.66 -23.37 26.19
C LYS A 421 4.09 -22.06 25.51
N GLN A 422 5.40 -21.90 25.30
CA GLN A 422 5.98 -20.70 24.70
C GLN A 422 5.27 -20.28 23.38
N GLU A 423 5.02 -21.23 22.49
CA GLU A 423 4.32 -20.99 21.22
C GLU A 423 2.87 -20.51 21.43
N ASP A 424 2.15 -21.10 22.40
CA ASP A 424 0.76 -20.73 22.74
C ASP A 424 0.68 -19.35 23.40
N LEU A 425 1.71 -18.95 24.15
CA LEU A 425 1.84 -17.60 24.70
C LEU A 425 2.02 -16.57 23.58
N LYS A 426 2.86 -16.86 22.58
CA LYS A 426 3.01 -16.00 21.41
C LYS A 426 1.66 -15.82 20.69
N TYR A 427 0.93 -16.92 20.43
CA TYR A 427 -0.39 -16.86 19.80
C TYR A 427 -1.42 -16.08 20.61
N HIS A 428 -1.42 -16.21 21.94
CA HIS A 428 -2.24 -15.36 22.81
C HIS A 428 -1.99 -13.87 22.55
N ASN A 429 -0.72 -13.46 22.57
CA ASN A 429 -0.32 -12.08 22.39
C ASN A 429 -0.65 -11.57 20.98
N LEU A 430 -0.48 -12.40 19.94
CA LEU A 430 -0.87 -12.05 18.57
C LEU A 430 -2.37 -11.78 18.46
N ILE A 431 -3.22 -12.62 19.07
CA ILE A 431 -4.67 -12.41 19.09
C ILE A 431 -5.01 -11.11 19.83
N LYS A 432 -4.44 -10.92 21.04
CA LYS A 432 -4.66 -9.72 21.87
C LYS A 432 -4.33 -8.44 21.11
N PHE A 433 -3.11 -8.33 20.57
CA PHE A 433 -2.69 -7.14 19.82
C PHE A 433 -3.50 -6.92 18.54
N THR A 434 -3.83 -8.00 17.82
CA THR A 434 -4.62 -7.88 16.60
C THR A 434 -6.05 -7.42 16.88
N LYS A 435 -6.66 -7.82 18.01
CA LYS A 435 -8.00 -7.37 18.40
C LYS A 435 -8.02 -5.88 18.76
N ILE A 436 -7.04 -5.38 19.50
CA ILE A 436 -7.00 -3.97 19.94
C ILE A 436 -6.50 -3.02 18.84
N ALA A 437 -5.70 -3.51 17.89
CA ALA A 437 -5.06 -2.71 16.85
C ALA A 437 -5.02 -3.42 15.47
N PRO A 438 -6.18 -3.86 14.93
CA PRO A 438 -6.23 -4.61 13.67
C PRO A 438 -5.77 -3.81 12.43
N GLN A 439 -5.68 -2.48 12.54
CA GLN A 439 -5.20 -1.58 11.49
C GLN A 439 -3.69 -1.65 11.25
N LEU A 440 -2.91 -2.17 12.20
CA LEU A 440 -1.46 -2.33 12.05
C LEU A 440 -1.14 -3.39 10.98
N SER A 441 0.05 -3.32 10.38
CA SER A 441 0.47 -4.33 9.42
C SER A 441 0.61 -5.71 10.09
N THR A 442 0.44 -6.79 9.33
CA THR A 442 0.58 -8.15 9.89
C THR A 442 1.98 -8.39 10.44
N ASP A 443 3.02 -7.86 9.78
CA ASP A 443 4.39 -7.97 10.25
C ASP A 443 4.67 -7.18 11.52
N GLU A 444 4.05 -6.01 11.68
CA GLU A 444 4.15 -5.23 12.91
C GLU A 444 3.46 -5.94 14.08
N LEU A 445 2.29 -6.53 13.87
CA LEU A 445 1.60 -7.31 14.90
C LEU A 445 2.40 -8.56 15.32
N ILE A 446 3.05 -9.23 14.37
CA ILE A 446 3.95 -10.35 14.66
C ILE A 446 5.13 -9.88 15.52
N PHE A 447 5.78 -8.78 15.13
CA PHE A 447 6.86 -8.18 15.90
C PHE A 447 6.43 -7.84 17.33
N LEU A 448 5.26 -7.22 17.51
CA LEU A 448 4.74 -6.88 18.85
C LEU A 448 4.47 -8.13 19.71
N GLY A 449 3.94 -9.20 19.09
CA GLY A 449 3.76 -10.48 19.77
C GLY A 449 5.08 -11.10 20.24
N GLU A 450 6.12 -11.04 19.41
CA GLU A 450 7.48 -11.50 19.75
C GLU A 450 8.12 -10.70 20.89
N GLU A 451 8.01 -9.37 20.86
CA GLU A 451 8.58 -8.54 21.91
C GLU A 451 7.87 -8.77 23.25
N MET A 452 6.55 -8.97 23.22
CA MET A 452 5.76 -9.31 24.43
C MET A 452 6.15 -10.67 24.99
N GLU A 453 6.27 -11.69 24.15
CA GLU A 453 6.75 -13.01 24.55
C GLU A 453 8.15 -12.94 25.16
N THR A 454 9.07 -12.21 24.51
CA THR A 454 10.44 -12.01 24.99
C THR A 454 10.48 -11.33 26.35
N ALA A 455 9.63 -10.32 26.57
CA ALA A 455 9.52 -9.63 27.85
C ALA A 455 9.12 -10.60 28.98
N LEU A 456 8.10 -11.43 28.75
CA LEU A 456 7.62 -12.38 29.74
C LEU A 456 8.63 -13.50 30.01
N LEU A 457 9.24 -14.08 28.96
CA LEU A 457 10.30 -15.08 29.09
C LEU A 457 11.49 -14.58 29.91
N THR A 458 11.87 -13.32 29.69
CA THR A 458 13.03 -12.71 30.37
C THR A 458 12.75 -12.44 31.84
N CYS A 459 11.51 -12.07 32.18
CA CYS A 459 11.21 -11.46 33.48
C CYS A 459 10.41 -12.35 34.45
N CYS A 460 9.49 -13.20 33.98
CA CYS A 460 8.58 -13.91 34.89
C CYS A 460 9.31 -14.87 35.84
N THR A 461 10.49 -15.37 35.47
CA THR A 461 11.27 -16.27 36.35
C THR A 461 12.16 -15.54 37.37
N LEU A 462 12.18 -14.20 37.38
CA LEU A 462 13.06 -13.40 38.23
C LEU A 462 12.38 -13.03 39.56
N SER A 463 13.18 -12.85 40.61
CA SER A 463 12.69 -12.34 41.90
C SER A 463 12.11 -10.92 41.80
N GLU A 464 12.58 -10.13 40.83
CA GLU A 464 12.09 -8.78 40.52
C GLU A 464 11.10 -8.79 39.34
N GLU A 465 10.28 -9.85 39.22
CA GLU A 465 9.30 -10.04 38.13
C GLU A 465 8.52 -8.76 37.81
N PHE A 466 7.90 -8.14 38.83
CA PHE A 466 7.08 -6.94 38.66
C PHE A 466 7.79 -5.81 37.93
N GLY A 467 8.95 -5.39 38.45
CA GLY A 467 9.71 -4.27 37.89
C GLY A 467 10.25 -4.59 36.50
N CYS A 468 10.66 -5.84 36.26
CA CYS A 468 11.18 -6.28 34.97
C CYS A 468 10.08 -6.30 33.90
N VAL A 469 8.95 -6.97 34.17
CA VAL A 469 7.84 -7.09 33.20
C VAL A 469 7.29 -5.71 32.86
N ASP A 470 7.01 -4.86 33.85
CA ASP A 470 6.42 -3.54 33.57
C ASP A 470 7.33 -2.62 32.75
N ASN A 471 8.65 -2.67 32.98
CA ASN A 471 9.61 -1.93 32.16
C ASN A 471 9.65 -2.45 30.72
N LEU A 472 9.74 -3.78 30.51
CA LEU A 472 9.87 -4.33 29.15
C LEU A 472 8.56 -4.23 28.35
N VAL A 473 7.41 -4.47 28.98
CA VAL A 473 6.09 -4.35 28.33
C VAL A 473 5.81 -2.89 27.94
N ASP A 474 6.24 -1.92 28.74
CA ASP A 474 6.11 -0.50 28.36
C ASP A 474 6.87 -0.17 27.07
N LEU A 475 8.00 -0.85 26.78
CA LEU A 475 8.70 -0.71 25.49
C LEU A 475 7.89 -1.28 24.32
N VAL A 476 7.18 -2.40 24.53
CA VAL A 476 6.30 -3.00 23.52
C VAL A 476 5.15 -2.04 23.20
N LEU A 477 4.52 -1.45 24.23
CA LEU A 477 3.46 -0.45 24.04
C LEU A 477 4.00 0.85 23.42
N GLY A 478 5.25 1.21 23.75
CA GLY A 478 5.97 2.29 23.07
C GLY A 478 6.15 2.03 21.58
N ALA A 479 6.46 0.79 21.20
CA ALA A 479 6.50 0.38 19.81
C ALA A 479 5.12 0.57 19.15
N VAL A 480 3.99 0.15 19.77
CA VAL A 480 2.63 0.39 19.26
C VAL A 480 2.36 1.88 19.03
N CYS A 481 2.83 2.77 19.90
CA CYS A 481 2.63 4.21 19.74
C CYS A 481 3.52 4.87 18.68
N GLY A 482 4.58 4.19 18.25
CA GLY A 482 5.54 4.67 17.27
C GLY A 482 6.41 5.82 17.77
N VAL A 483 7.51 6.11 17.07
CA VAL A 483 8.35 7.28 17.35
C VAL A 483 7.62 8.55 16.90
N LYS A 484 7.23 8.59 15.63
CA LYS A 484 6.44 9.68 15.04
C LYS A 484 4.98 9.62 15.48
N ASN A 485 4.24 10.70 15.26
CA ASN A 485 2.79 10.66 15.40
C ASN A 485 2.20 9.80 14.28
N ARG A 486 1.38 8.82 14.69
CA ARG A 486 0.60 7.98 13.80
C ARG A 486 -0.81 7.86 14.32
N THR A 487 -1.70 7.39 13.46
CA THR A 487 -3.08 7.09 13.81
C THR A 487 -3.35 5.63 13.49
N VAL A 488 -3.77 4.88 14.50
CA VAL A 488 -4.11 3.46 14.41
C VAL A 488 -5.63 3.31 14.48
N ASN A 489 -6.20 3.66 15.63
CA ASN A 489 -7.63 3.80 15.86
C ASN A 489 -7.85 4.75 17.05
N PRO A 490 -9.08 5.29 17.28
CA PRO A 490 -9.31 6.29 18.31
C PRO A 490 -8.91 5.87 19.73
N ALA A 491 -9.08 4.59 20.08
CA ALA A 491 -8.80 4.09 21.43
C ALA A 491 -7.29 3.92 21.68
N VAL A 492 -6.56 3.33 20.73
CA VAL A 492 -5.10 3.22 20.76
C VAL A 492 -4.46 4.61 20.72
N ASP A 493 -4.96 5.50 19.85
CA ASP A 493 -4.47 6.88 19.74
C ASP A 493 -4.65 7.63 21.07
N HIS A 494 -5.78 7.44 21.76
CA HIS A 494 -6.00 7.98 23.09
C HIS A 494 -4.95 7.48 24.08
N CYS A 495 -4.76 6.16 24.19
CA CYS A 495 -3.75 5.59 25.11
C CYS A 495 -2.32 6.06 24.80
N CYS A 496 -2.00 6.30 23.54
CA CYS A 496 -0.68 6.77 23.13
C CYS A 496 -0.42 8.27 23.38
N LYS A 497 -1.46 9.08 23.54
CA LYS A 497 -1.37 10.55 23.61
C LYS A 497 -1.75 11.12 24.98
N THR A 498 -2.55 10.43 25.78
CA THR A 498 -3.12 10.99 27.01
C THR A 498 -2.11 11.11 28.14
N ASN A 499 -1.42 10.02 28.49
CA ASN A 499 -0.48 10.03 29.62
C ASN A 499 0.57 8.92 29.47
N PHE A 500 1.85 9.30 29.44
CA PHE A 500 2.96 8.36 29.28
C PHE A 500 3.02 7.32 30.41
N ALA A 501 2.86 7.73 31.67
CA ALA A 501 2.96 6.84 32.83
C ALA A 501 1.80 5.84 32.91
N PHE A 502 0.59 6.27 32.54
CA PHE A 502 -0.63 5.44 32.57
C PHE A 502 -0.91 4.70 31.25
N ARG A 503 0.00 4.78 30.28
CA ARG A 503 -0.16 4.11 28.98
C ARG A 503 -0.51 2.63 29.15
N ARG A 504 0.23 1.88 29.99
CA ARG A 504 -0.05 0.46 30.22
C ARG A 504 -1.44 0.20 30.80
N HIS A 505 -1.88 0.98 31.79
CA HIS A 505 -3.23 0.85 32.36
C HIS A 505 -4.32 1.14 31.33
N CYS A 506 -4.08 2.10 30.43
CA CYS A 506 -4.99 2.41 29.33
C CYS A 506 -5.07 1.24 28.33
N PHE A 507 -3.92 0.68 27.91
CA PHE A 507 -3.86 -0.46 27.01
C PHE A 507 -4.48 -1.73 27.60
N ASP A 508 -4.30 -1.99 28.90
CA ASP A 508 -4.94 -3.14 29.59
C ASP A 508 -6.47 -3.06 29.59
N ALA A 509 -7.02 -1.83 29.56
CA ALA A 509 -8.46 -1.59 29.51
C ALA A 509 -9.05 -1.61 28.08
N LEU A 510 -8.22 -1.78 27.05
CA LEU A 510 -8.71 -1.82 25.67
C LEU A 510 -9.42 -3.13 25.37
N GLU A 511 -10.60 -3.02 24.75
CA GLU A 511 -11.32 -4.13 24.13
C GLU A 511 -10.98 -4.23 22.64
N ALA A 512 -11.52 -5.26 21.98
CA ALA A 512 -11.44 -5.37 20.52
C ALA A 512 -12.06 -4.14 19.84
N ASP A 513 -11.41 -3.65 18.77
CA ASP A 513 -11.89 -2.47 18.04
C ASP A 513 -13.16 -2.79 17.25
N LYS A 514 -14.30 -2.34 17.79
CA LYS A 514 -15.64 -2.52 17.19
C LYS A 514 -15.85 -1.67 15.93
N THR A 515 -14.99 -0.69 15.67
CA THR A 515 -15.06 0.18 14.47
C THR A 515 -14.28 -0.38 13.29
N TYR A 516 -13.45 -1.41 13.53
CA TYR A 516 -12.68 -2.05 12.48
C TYR A 516 -13.58 -2.82 11.52
N VAL A 517 -13.41 -2.55 10.22
CA VAL A 517 -14.11 -3.26 9.15
C VAL A 517 -13.13 -4.27 8.57
N PRO A 518 -13.38 -5.58 8.73
CA PRO A 518 -12.53 -6.62 8.14
C PRO A 518 -12.35 -6.40 6.64
N PRO A 519 -11.13 -6.60 6.11
CA PRO A 519 -10.94 -6.61 4.67
C PRO A 519 -11.82 -7.72 4.08
N SER A 520 -12.39 -7.48 2.90
CA SER A 520 -13.08 -8.54 2.16
C SER A 520 -12.14 -9.74 2.05
N ALA A 521 -12.63 -10.96 2.35
CA ALA A 521 -11.87 -12.22 2.45
C ALA A 521 -10.90 -12.52 1.27
N SER A 522 -11.03 -11.77 0.18
CA SER A 522 -10.17 -11.74 -1.00
C SER A 522 -8.74 -11.21 -0.84
N GLN A 523 -8.32 -10.72 0.33
CA GLN A 523 -6.92 -10.30 0.56
C GLN A 523 -6.00 -11.49 0.90
N GLY A 524 -5.96 -12.54 0.07
CA GLY A 524 -4.85 -13.51 0.03
C GLY A 524 -4.36 -14.09 1.38
N LEU A 525 -5.24 -14.24 2.38
CA LEU A 525 -4.79 -14.49 3.75
C LEU A 525 -4.25 -15.91 3.98
N PHE A 526 -4.59 -16.86 3.10
CA PHE A 526 -4.30 -18.29 3.28
C PHE A 526 -3.84 -18.92 1.96
N THR A 527 -2.53 -19.10 1.79
CA THR A 527 -1.91 -19.81 0.66
C THR A 527 -1.41 -21.19 1.09
N PHE A 528 -2.12 -22.23 0.67
CA PHE A 528 -1.72 -23.63 0.78
C PHE A 528 -1.01 -24.06 -0.51
N HIS A 529 0.31 -24.25 -0.45
CA HIS A 529 1.10 -24.83 -1.54
C HIS A 529 2.20 -25.72 -0.95
N THR A 530 2.84 -26.52 -1.81
CA THR A 530 4.02 -27.33 -1.46
C THR A 530 5.19 -26.55 -0.82
N ASP A 531 5.25 -25.22 -0.96
CA ASP A 531 6.25 -24.37 -0.29
C ASP A 531 6.09 -24.35 1.25
N LEU A 532 4.94 -24.75 1.79
CA LEU A 532 4.74 -24.99 3.21
C LEU A 532 5.50 -26.23 3.70
N CYS A 533 5.66 -27.23 2.83
CA CYS A 533 6.35 -28.49 3.15
C CYS A 533 7.87 -28.38 3.06
N GLN A 534 8.37 -27.43 2.27
CA GLN A 534 9.80 -27.19 2.06
C GLN A 534 10.36 -26.10 2.98
N ALA A 535 9.50 -25.38 3.70
CA ALA A 535 9.91 -24.32 4.60
C ALA A 535 10.71 -24.89 5.78
N HIS A 536 11.85 -24.28 6.11
CA HIS A 536 12.54 -24.54 7.36
C HIS A 536 11.63 -24.22 8.55
N LYS A 537 11.86 -24.88 9.71
CA LYS A 537 10.98 -24.79 10.89
C LYS A 537 10.61 -23.35 11.28
N GLU A 538 11.56 -22.42 11.24
CA GLU A 538 11.35 -21.00 11.56
C GLU A 538 10.48 -20.27 10.51
N GLU A 539 10.64 -20.58 9.23
CA GLU A 539 9.83 -19.98 8.16
C GLU A 539 8.39 -20.50 8.22
N LEU A 540 8.21 -21.79 8.47
CA LEU A 540 6.89 -22.39 8.68
C LEU A 540 6.18 -21.74 9.87
N GLN A 541 6.92 -21.49 10.96
CA GLN A 541 6.40 -20.81 12.14
C GLN A 541 5.92 -19.38 11.82
N ARG A 542 6.70 -18.60 11.06
CA ARG A 542 6.27 -17.27 10.59
C ARG A 542 5.02 -17.34 9.70
N LYS A 543 4.88 -18.38 8.87
CA LYS A 543 3.67 -18.59 8.05
C LYS A 543 2.44 -18.88 8.92
N LYS A 544 2.57 -19.65 10.01
CA LYS A 544 1.50 -19.89 11.00
C LYS A 544 1.09 -18.60 11.73
N GLU A 545 2.06 -17.78 12.13
CA GLU A 545 1.79 -16.51 12.82
C GLU A 545 1.08 -15.51 11.90
N ARG A 546 1.52 -15.40 10.64
CA ARG A 546 0.83 -14.62 9.61
C ARG A 546 -0.60 -15.12 9.40
N PHE A 547 -0.79 -16.44 9.32
CA PHE A 547 -2.12 -17.06 9.22
C PHE A 547 -3.00 -16.62 10.38
N LEU A 548 -2.53 -16.72 11.63
CA LEU A 548 -3.32 -16.38 12.80
C LEU A 548 -3.72 -14.91 12.82
N VAL A 549 -2.78 -13.98 12.64
CA VAL A 549 -3.06 -12.53 12.63
C VAL A 549 -4.08 -12.19 11.54
N ASN A 550 -3.89 -12.76 10.36
CA ASN A 550 -4.80 -12.58 9.24
C ASN A 550 -6.21 -13.13 9.51
N LEU A 551 -6.31 -14.28 10.18
CA LEU A 551 -7.59 -14.87 10.59
C LEU A 551 -8.31 -13.97 11.60
N VAL A 552 -7.60 -13.44 12.60
CA VAL A 552 -8.18 -12.50 13.58
C VAL A 552 -8.68 -11.24 12.90
N LYS A 553 -7.93 -10.69 11.93
CA LYS A 553 -8.37 -9.55 11.12
C LYS A 553 -9.58 -9.85 10.25
N LEU A 554 -9.76 -11.09 9.80
CA LEU A 554 -10.91 -11.46 8.97
C LEU A 554 -12.16 -11.72 9.82
N LYS A 555 -11.96 -12.24 11.03
CA LYS A 555 -12.99 -12.71 11.97
C LYS A 555 -12.74 -12.16 13.37
N PRO A 556 -12.75 -10.83 13.57
CA PRO A 556 -12.45 -10.22 14.87
C PRO A 556 -13.47 -10.60 15.96
N GLU A 557 -14.67 -11.01 15.57
CA GLU A 557 -15.74 -11.46 16.45
C GLU A 557 -15.50 -12.84 17.10
N ARG A 558 -14.58 -13.65 16.55
CA ARG A 558 -14.31 -15.00 17.08
C ARG A 558 -13.61 -14.95 18.43
N THR A 559 -13.91 -15.95 19.26
CA THR A 559 -13.25 -16.13 20.55
C THR A 559 -11.81 -16.59 20.36
N ASP A 560 -10.97 -16.37 21.37
CA ASP A 560 -9.57 -16.80 21.33
C ASP A 560 -9.44 -18.32 21.17
N GLU A 561 -10.39 -19.08 21.75
CA GLU A 561 -10.47 -20.54 21.65
C GLU A 561 -10.82 -21.00 20.23
N GLU A 562 -11.81 -20.36 19.59
CA GLU A 562 -12.19 -20.64 18.20
C GLU A 562 -11.02 -20.37 17.23
N LEU A 563 -10.31 -19.25 17.44
CA LEU A 563 -9.15 -18.87 16.63
C LEU A 563 -7.99 -19.87 16.78
N ARG A 564 -7.74 -20.34 18.01
CA ARG A 564 -6.74 -21.38 18.28
C ARG A 564 -7.13 -22.73 17.68
N SER A 565 -8.41 -23.10 17.72
CA SER A 565 -8.90 -24.31 17.05
C SER A 565 -8.63 -24.25 15.55
N SER A 566 -8.99 -23.13 14.90
CA SER A 566 -8.73 -22.94 13.46
C SER A 566 -7.23 -22.95 13.11
N LEU A 567 -6.36 -22.44 13.97
CA LEU A 567 -4.90 -22.54 13.78
C LEU A 567 -4.40 -23.99 13.91
N LYS A 568 -4.97 -24.77 14.82
CA LYS A 568 -4.64 -26.18 15.00
C LYS A 568 -5.10 -27.01 13.80
N GLU A 569 -6.32 -26.77 13.31
CA GLU A 569 -6.84 -27.36 12.08
C GLU A 569 -5.93 -27.04 10.89
N PHE A 570 -5.54 -25.78 10.72
CA PHE A 570 -4.56 -25.37 9.71
C PHE A 570 -3.23 -26.12 9.85
N THR A 571 -2.70 -26.25 11.06
CA THR A 571 -1.42 -26.93 11.30
C THR A 571 -1.51 -28.42 10.99
N ASN A 572 -2.59 -29.09 11.41
CA ASN A 572 -2.83 -30.49 11.12
C ASN A 572 -2.95 -30.73 9.61
N LEU A 573 -3.70 -29.88 8.91
CA LEU A 573 -3.84 -29.91 7.45
C LEU A 573 -2.49 -29.81 6.75
N VAL A 574 -1.63 -28.87 7.18
CA VAL A 574 -0.28 -28.73 6.62
C VAL A 574 0.56 -29.99 6.90
N ASP A 575 0.52 -30.52 8.11
CA ASP A 575 1.29 -31.71 8.48
C ASP A 575 0.82 -32.97 7.75
N GLU A 576 -0.49 -33.13 7.53
CA GLU A 576 -1.10 -34.24 6.79
C GLU A 576 -0.74 -34.15 5.32
N CYS A 577 -0.98 -33.00 4.67
CA CYS A 577 -0.69 -32.84 3.26
C CYS A 577 0.80 -32.89 2.95
N CYS A 578 1.68 -32.40 3.83
CA CYS A 578 3.12 -32.51 3.63
C CYS A 578 3.67 -33.94 3.78
N LYS A 579 2.91 -34.87 4.37
CA LYS A 579 3.24 -36.30 4.46
C LYS A 579 2.58 -37.16 3.38
N ALA A 580 1.68 -36.59 2.59
CA ALA A 580 1.04 -37.30 1.48
C ALA A 580 2.06 -37.66 0.39
N GLU A 581 1.80 -38.73 -0.37
CA GLU A 581 2.63 -39.11 -1.53
C GLU A 581 2.66 -38.01 -2.59
N GLU A 582 1.56 -37.26 -2.72
CA GLU A 582 1.46 -36.05 -3.56
C GLU A 582 0.94 -34.85 -2.73
N PRO A 583 1.82 -34.08 -2.06
CA PRO A 583 1.41 -32.97 -1.20
C PRO A 583 0.62 -31.88 -1.93
N GLU A 584 0.97 -31.63 -3.19
CA GLU A 584 0.26 -30.66 -4.03
C GLU A 584 -1.15 -31.15 -4.41
N ALA A 585 -1.39 -32.47 -4.48
CA ALA A 585 -2.71 -33.04 -4.70
C ALA A 585 -3.56 -32.94 -3.42
N CYS A 586 -2.99 -33.27 -2.26
CA CYS A 586 -3.68 -33.14 -0.97
C CYS A 586 -4.13 -31.70 -0.69
N PHE A 587 -3.25 -30.71 -0.87
CA PHE A 587 -3.66 -29.30 -0.70
C PHE A 587 -4.73 -28.86 -1.70
N LYS A 588 -4.82 -29.50 -2.88
CA LYS A 588 -5.86 -29.23 -3.89
C LYS A 588 -7.19 -29.88 -3.56
N ASP A 589 -7.19 -31.07 -2.96
CA ASP A 589 -8.40 -31.72 -2.47
C ASP A 589 -9.10 -30.89 -1.39
N GLU A 590 -8.30 -30.22 -0.56
CA GLU A 590 -8.77 -29.33 0.51
C GLU A 590 -9.19 -27.94 -0.02
N ILE A 591 -8.62 -27.48 -1.15
CA ILE A 591 -9.15 -26.33 -1.91
C ILE A 591 -10.60 -26.59 -2.38
N CYS A 592 -10.97 -27.84 -2.64
CA CYS A 592 -12.35 -28.20 -2.99
C CYS A 592 -13.31 -28.08 -1.81
N GLU A 593 -12.88 -28.30 -0.57
CA GLU A 593 -13.70 -28.03 0.63
C GLU A 593 -13.87 -26.51 0.85
N VAL A 594 -12.81 -25.71 0.70
CA VAL A 594 -12.88 -24.23 0.77
C VAL A 594 -13.77 -23.63 -0.34
N ASN A 595 -13.80 -24.24 -1.52
CA ASN A 595 -14.68 -23.82 -2.62
C ASN A 595 -16.17 -24.04 -2.32
N LYS A 596 -16.53 -25.06 -1.52
CA LYS A 596 -17.93 -25.29 -1.09
C LYS A 596 -18.44 -24.16 -0.21
N GLU A 597 -17.57 -23.55 0.60
CA GLU A 597 -17.95 -22.46 1.51
C GLU A 597 -17.93 -21.07 0.85
N ASN A 598 -17.10 -20.81 -0.17
CA ASN A 598 -17.01 -19.47 -0.76
C ASN A 598 -16.36 -19.38 -2.16
N GLN A 599 -17.15 -19.55 -3.23
CA GLN A 599 -16.69 -19.51 -4.63
C GLN A 599 -15.96 -18.20 -5.02
N VAL A 600 -16.40 -17.06 -4.46
CA VAL A 600 -15.80 -15.74 -4.69
C VAL A 600 -14.33 -15.68 -4.21
N LEU A 601 -13.94 -16.53 -3.25
CA LEU A 601 -12.61 -16.56 -2.66
C LEU A 601 -11.57 -17.18 -3.60
N VAL A 602 -11.93 -18.24 -4.34
CA VAL A 602 -11.03 -18.99 -5.23
C VAL A 602 -10.53 -18.11 -6.38
N LYS A 603 -11.44 -17.43 -7.06
CA LYS A 603 -11.13 -16.51 -8.16
C LYS A 603 -10.24 -15.36 -7.71
N LYS A 604 -10.58 -14.72 -6.59
CA LYS A 604 -9.85 -13.57 -6.06
C LYS A 604 -8.46 -13.95 -5.52
N ARG A 605 -8.30 -15.14 -4.95
CA ARG A 605 -7.00 -15.70 -4.54
C ARG A 605 -6.07 -15.94 -5.73
N TYR A 606 -6.58 -16.53 -6.81
CA TYR A 606 -5.80 -16.74 -8.04
C TYR A 606 -5.29 -15.41 -8.63
N ILE A 607 -6.16 -14.37 -8.64
CA ILE A 607 -5.79 -13.03 -9.12
C ILE A 607 -4.60 -12.49 -8.30
N TYR A 608 -4.67 -12.56 -6.97
CA TYR A 608 -3.61 -12.06 -6.09
C TYR A 608 -2.27 -12.77 -6.30
N GLU A 609 -2.26 -14.11 -6.27
CA GLU A 609 -1.02 -14.90 -6.40
C GLU A 609 -0.37 -14.72 -7.77
N THR A 610 -1.17 -14.70 -8.83
CA THR A 610 -0.68 -14.49 -10.19
C THR A 610 -0.12 -13.08 -10.36
N SER A 611 -0.76 -12.06 -9.76
CA SER A 611 -0.27 -10.67 -9.78
C SER A 611 1.06 -10.53 -9.04
N ARG A 612 1.21 -11.21 -7.89
CA ARG A 612 2.44 -11.19 -7.08
C ARG A 612 3.62 -11.89 -7.78
N LYS A 613 3.40 -13.10 -8.30
CA LYS A 613 4.46 -13.90 -8.94
C LYS A 613 4.87 -13.36 -10.31
N HIS A 614 3.97 -12.63 -10.97
CA HIS A 614 4.18 -12.13 -12.32
C HIS A 614 3.83 -10.63 -12.41
N PRO A 615 4.67 -9.74 -11.86
CA PRO A 615 4.36 -8.31 -11.71
C PRO A 615 4.16 -7.57 -13.05
N PHE A 616 4.62 -8.15 -14.16
CA PHE A 616 4.48 -7.58 -15.52
C PHE A 616 3.26 -8.13 -16.29
N LEU A 617 2.45 -9.01 -15.68
CA LEU A 617 1.21 -9.47 -16.30
C LEU A 617 0.14 -8.40 -16.29
N TYR A 618 -0.60 -8.29 -17.39
CA TYR A 618 -1.69 -7.33 -17.48
C TYR A 618 -2.89 -7.81 -16.67
N GLY A 619 -3.56 -6.87 -15.99
CA GLY A 619 -4.79 -7.13 -15.22
C GLY A 619 -5.85 -7.94 -15.99
N PRO A 620 -6.15 -7.63 -17.27
CA PRO A 620 -7.09 -8.42 -18.08
C PRO A 620 -6.69 -9.88 -18.28
N THR A 621 -5.39 -10.16 -18.46
CA THR A 621 -4.86 -11.52 -18.58
C THR A 621 -5.07 -12.29 -17.26
N ILE A 622 -4.79 -11.62 -16.14
CA ILE A 622 -4.97 -12.20 -14.79
C ILE A 622 -6.46 -12.47 -14.52
N LEU A 623 -7.34 -11.53 -14.86
CA LEU A 623 -8.79 -11.68 -14.70
C LEU A 623 -9.36 -12.80 -15.58
N ALA A 624 -8.97 -12.87 -16.85
CA ALA A 624 -9.40 -13.94 -17.75
C ALA A 624 -8.94 -15.32 -17.23
N MET A 625 -7.66 -15.44 -16.87
CA MET A 625 -7.12 -16.69 -16.35
C MET A 625 -7.69 -17.04 -14.98
N SER A 626 -8.10 -16.07 -14.17
CA SER A 626 -8.79 -16.33 -12.90
C SER A 626 -10.17 -16.96 -13.09
N SER A 627 -10.90 -16.55 -14.13
CA SER A 627 -12.16 -17.20 -14.50
C SER A 627 -11.91 -18.62 -15.00
N CYS A 628 -10.92 -18.82 -15.86
CA CYS A 628 -10.56 -20.18 -16.32
C CYS A 628 -10.13 -21.08 -15.16
N TYR A 629 -9.37 -20.54 -14.21
CA TYR A 629 -8.93 -21.26 -13.01
C TYR A 629 -10.10 -21.62 -12.10
N GLU A 630 -11.02 -20.68 -11.85
CA GLU A 630 -12.25 -20.91 -11.09
C GLU A 630 -13.11 -22.00 -11.73
N THR A 631 -13.35 -21.94 -13.04
CA THR A 631 -14.11 -22.97 -13.77
C THR A 631 -13.41 -24.32 -13.75
N ALA A 632 -12.08 -24.35 -13.90
CA ALA A 632 -11.30 -25.58 -13.79
C ALA A 632 -11.44 -26.21 -12.41
N VAL A 633 -11.30 -25.40 -11.34
CA VAL A 633 -11.50 -25.83 -9.95
C VAL A 633 -12.92 -26.34 -9.72
N GLN A 634 -13.95 -25.61 -10.15
CA GLN A 634 -15.34 -26.05 -10.02
C GLN A 634 -15.59 -27.40 -10.71
N SER A 635 -15.10 -27.56 -11.95
CA SER A 635 -15.29 -28.83 -12.67
C SER A 635 -14.51 -29.98 -12.03
N CYS A 636 -13.24 -29.77 -11.66
CA CYS A 636 -12.43 -30.85 -11.10
C CYS A 636 -12.81 -31.25 -9.68
N CYS A 637 -13.40 -30.34 -8.89
CA CYS A 637 -13.90 -30.68 -7.56
C CYS A 637 -15.14 -31.60 -7.59
N GLN A 638 -15.74 -31.83 -8.76
CA GLN A 638 -16.86 -32.76 -8.96
C GLN A 638 -16.45 -34.12 -9.55
N GLU A 639 -15.18 -34.31 -9.91
CA GLU A 639 -14.66 -35.53 -10.52
C GLU A 639 -14.16 -36.55 -9.49
N GLU A 640 -14.25 -37.86 -9.78
CA GLU A 640 -13.74 -38.92 -8.91
C GLU A 640 -12.21 -38.89 -8.79
N ASN A 641 -11.50 -38.60 -9.89
CA ASN A 641 -10.05 -38.43 -9.91
C ASN A 641 -9.66 -36.94 -10.04
N LYS A 642 -9.79 -36.21 -8.92
CA LYS A 642 -9.53 -34.76 -8.84
C LYS A 642 -8.11 -34.41 -9.28
N THR A 643 -7.12 -35.20 -8.87
CA THR A 643 -5.69 -35.00 -9.18
C THR A 643 -5.43 -34.98 -10.67
N GLU A 644 -5.90 -36.01 -11.38
CA GLU A 644 -5.76 -36.12 -12.83
C GLU A 644 -6.51 -34.99 -13.55
N CYS A 645 -7.73 -34.66 -13.11
CA CYS A 645 -8.49 -33.54 -13.67
C CYS A 645 -7.74 -32.21 -13.51
N PHE A 646 -7.23 -31.92 -12.29
CA PHE A 646 -6.48 -30.71 -12.03
C PHE A 646 -5.20 -30.63 -12.84
N GLN A 647 -4.50 -31.75 -13.03
CA GLN A 647 -3.31 -31.81 -13.85
C GLN A 647 -3.64 -31.49 -15.31
N ILE A 648 -4.71 -32.07 -15.87
CA ILE A 648 -5.14 -31.82 -17.24
C ILE A 648 -5.61 -30.38 -17.44
N LYS A 649 -6.41 -29.83 -16.51
CA LYS A 649 -7.08 -28.53 -16.70
C LYS A 649 -6.26 -27.31 -16.24
N LEU A 650 -5.40 -27.45 -15.24
CA LEU A 650 -4.59 -26.32 -14.74
C LEU A 650 -3.24 -26.17 -15.44
N GLN A 651 -2.68 -27.24 -16.00
CA GLN A 651 -1.39 -27.20 -16.69
C GLN A 651 -1.39 -26.25 -17.91
N PRO A 652 -2.43 -26.19 -18.77
CA PRO A 652 -2.51 -25.21 -19.86
C PRO A 652 -2.54 -23.77 -19.35
N ILE A 653 -3.26 -23.50 -18.26
CA ILE A 653 -3.38 -22.17 -17.65
C ILE A 653 -2.00 -21.72 -17.11
N ALA A 654 -1.32 -22.59 -16.35
CA ALA A 654 0.00 -22.30 -15.81
C ALA A 654 1.05 -22.08 -16.91
N LYS A 655 1.01 -22.87 -17.99
CA LYS A 655 1.90 -22.71 -19.15
C LYS A 655 1.68 -21.36 -19.83
N TYR A 656 0.43 -21.00 -20.10
CA TYR A 656 0.08 -19.73 -20.73
C TYR A 656 0.53 -18.52 -19.91
N ILE A 657 0.31 -18.55 -18.59
CA ILE A 657 0.75 -17.50 -17.66
C ILE A 657 2.26 -17.30 -17.67
N ARG A 658 3.05 -18.40 -17.65
CA ARG A 658 4.51 -18.31 -17.70
C ARG A 658 5.00 -17.69 -19.01
N GLU A 659 4.47 -18.15 -20.15
CA GLU A 659 4.88 -17.68 -21.48
C GLU A 659 4.54 -16.19 -21.68
N ILE A 660 3.33 -15.77 -21.29
CA ILE A 660 2.90 -14.38 -21.48
C ILE A 660 3.59 -13.43 -20.49
N SER A 661 3.87 -13.88 -19.26
CA SER A 661 4.68 -13.12 -18.29
C SER A 661 6.09 -12.90 -18.80
N LEU A 662 6.75 -13.92 -19.36
CA LEU A 662 8.11 -13.81 -19.89
C LEU A 662 8.15 -12.84 -21.08
N ARG A 663 7.15 -12.93 -21.97
CA ARG A 663 7.02 -12.00 -23.11
C ARG A 663 6.86 -10.56 -22.64
N HIS A 664 6.01 -10.32 -21.64
CA HIS A 664 5.80 -8.98 -21.09
C HIS A 664 7.07 -8.45 -20.43
N HIS A 665 7.76 -9.27 -19.64
CA HIS A 665 9.03 -8.87 -19.04
C HIS A 665 10.07 -8.47 -20.11
N HIS A 666 10.21 -9.28 -21.16
CA HIS A 666 11.14 -9.02 -22.25
C HIS A 666 10.83 -7.73 -23.01
N LEU A 667 9.55 -7.43 -23.26
CA LEU A 667 9.14 -6.18 -23.90
C LEU A 667 9.38 -4.95 -23.01
N CYS A 668 9.24 -5.09 -21.68
CA CYS A 668 9.63 -4.04 -20.74
C CYS A 668 11.14 -3.80 -20.78
N GLU A 669 11.95 -4.86 -20.81
CA GLU A 669 13.42 -4.75 -20.95
C GLU A 669 13.83 -4.07 -22.26
N ILE A 670 13.17 -4.40 -23.38
CA ILE A 670 13.44 -3.74 -24.67
C ILE A 670 13.11 -2.25 -24.59
N GLY A 671 11.96 -1.91 -24.00
CA GLY A 671 11.52 -0.53 -23.82
C GLY A 671 12.49 0.30 -22.96
N THR A 672 13.00 -0.27 -21.87
CA THR A 672 13.92 0.40 -20.94
C THR A 672 15.35 0.49 -21.46
N LYS A 673 15.89 -0.59 -22.06
CA LYS A 673 17.30 -0.66 -22.51
C LYS A 673 17.53 -0.01 -23.89
N PHE A 674 16.58 -0.10 -24.81
CA PHE A 674 16.79 0.31 -26.21
C PHE A 674 15.89 1.45 -26.69
N ASN A 675 14.78 1.74 -25.99
CA ASN A 675 13.70 2.69 -26.27
C ASN A 675 12.37 2.08 -26.75
N HIS A 676 11.27 2.81 -26.53
CA HIS A 676 9.91 2.37 -26.85
C HIS A 676 9.58 2.26 -28.35
N LYS A 677 10.38 2.86 -29.25
CA LYS A 677 10.21 2.67 -30.70
C LYS A 677 10.62 1.26 -31.12
N VAL A 678 11.65 0.69 -30.48
CA VAL A 678 12.09 -0.69 -30.71
C VAL A 678 11.04 -1.67 -30.21
N ALA A 679 10.48 -1.45 -29.00
CA ALA A 679 9.38 -2.27 -28.48
C ALA A 679 8.13 -2.25 -29.39
N LYS A 680 7.77 -1.09 -29.93
CA LYS A 680 6.68 -0.96 -30.91
C LYS A 680 6.98 -1.74 -32.21
N ALA A 681 8.20 -1.69 -32.71
CA ALA A 681 8.60 -2.43 -33.92
C ALA A 681 8.54 -3.96 -33.69
N VAL A 682 8.97 -4.44 -32.52
CA VAL A 682 8.87 -5.85 -32.15
C VAL A 682 7.41 -6.30 -32.09
N GLU A 683 6.52 -5.52 -31.47
CA GLU A 683 5.09 -5.86 -31.45
C GLU A 683 4.44 -5.81 -32.84
N LEU A 684 4.81 -4.83 -33.66
CA LEU A 684 4.33 -4.74 -35.04
C LEU A 684 4.69 -6.01 -35.82
N VAL A 685 5.94 -6.48 -35.74
CA VAL A 685 6.40 -7.71 -36.41
C VAL A 685 5.65 -8.93 -35.90
N LEU A 686 5.45 -9.04 -34.58
CA LEU A 686 4.73 -10.16 -33.97
C LEU A 686 3.25 -10.21 -34.38
N LEU A 687 2.57 -9.06 -34.38
CA LEU A 687 1.18 -8.95 -34.80
C LEU A 687 1.02 -9.25 -36.29
N THR A 688 1.95 -8.78 -37.12
CA THR A 688 1.95 -9.09 -38.57
C THR A 688 2.09 -10.58 -38.82
N LYS A 689 2.93 -11.29 -38.07
CA LYS A 689 3.07 -12.74 -38.17
C LYS A 689 1.83 -13.50 -37.68
N LYS A 690 1.16 -12.98 -36.64
CA LYS A 690 -0.06 -13.59 -36.08
C LYS A 690 -1.32 -13.33 -36.91
N GLN A 691 -1.38 -12.19 -37.59
CA GLN A 691 -2.52 -11.76 -38.38
C GLN A 691 -2.07 -11.38 -39.80
N PRO A 692 -1.66 -12.37 -40.62
CA PRO A 692 -1.11 -12.11 -41.96
C PRO A 692 -2.12 -11.47 -42.92
N ASN A 693 -3.42 -11.57 -42.63
CA ASN A 693 -4.51 -11.04 -43.46
C ASN A 693 -5.01 -9.65 -43.00
N ALA A 694 -4.47 -9.10 -41.91
CA ALA A 694 -4.88 -7.79 -41.40
C ALA A 694 -4.15 -6.64 -42.12
N ASN A 695 -4.81 -5.49 -42.30
CA ASN A 695 -4.20 -4.34 -42.95
C ASN A 695 -3.08 -3.76 -42.05
N PHE A 696 -1.97 -3.33 -42.66
CA PHE A 696 -0.88 -2.64 -41.97
C PHE A 696 -1.34 -1.51 -41.06
N SER A 697 -2.33 -0.70 -41.48
CA SER A 697 -2.89 0.39 -40.66
C SER A 697 -3.49 -0.13 -39.35
N GLU A 698 -4.22 -1.25 -39.42
CA GLU A 698 -4.86 -1.89 -38.26
C GLU A 698 -3.81 -2.51 -37.33
N ILE A 699 -2.81 -3.20 -37.90
CA ILE A 699 -1.70 -3.80 -37.15
C ILE A 699 -0.85 -2.70 -36.47
N ALA A 700 -0.59 -1.59 -37.16
CA ALA A 700 0.23 -0.49 -36.64
C ALA A 700 -0.47 0.28 -35.51
N LYS A 701 -1.78 0.45 -35.59
CA LYS A 701 -2.60 1.03 -34.51
C LYS A 701 -2.59 0.12 -33.29
N LEU A 702 -2.85 -1.17 -33.49
CA LEU A 702 -2.83 -2.18 -32.42
C LEU A 702 -1.45 -2.29 -31.74
N ALA A 703 -0.36 -2.25 -32.52
CA ALA A 703 1.00 -2.24 -31.97
C ALA A 703 1.27 -0.99 -31.11
N THR A 704 0.67 0.15 -31.45
CA THR A 704 0.81 1.40 -30.68
C THR A 704 0.03 1.33 -29.37
N ASP A 705 -1.20 0.81 -29.40
CA ASP A 705 -2.04 0.65 -28.22
C ASP A 705 -1.43 -0.36 -27.23
N ILE A 706 -0.91 -1.48 -27.75
CA ILE A 706 -0.19 -2.47 -26.94
C ILE A 706 1.07 -1.84 -26.35
N LYS A 707 1.86 -1.08 -27.11
CA LYS A 707 3.06 -0.39 -26.60
C LYS A 707 2.71 0.61 -25.49
N ASN A 708 1.64 1.39 -25.63
CA ASN A 708 1.24 2.38 -24.62
C ASN A 708 0.77 1.71 -23.34
N LEU A 709 -0.03 0.64 -23.45
CA LEU A 709 -0.43 -0.17 -22.30
C LEU A 709 0.79 -0.83 -21.62
N HIS A 710 1.72 -1.34 -22.42
CA HIS A 710 2.93 -1.98 -21.92
C HIS A 710 3.80 -0.98 -21.16
N GLN A 711 3.99 0.22 -21.71
CA GLN A 711 4.71 1.31 -21.06
C GLN A 711 4.09 1.67 -19.70
N THR A 712 2.77 1.87 -19.64
CA THR A 712 2.05 2.14 -18.39
C THR A 712 2.25 1.04 -17.35
N CYS A 713 2.30 -0.23 -17.77
CA CYS A 713 2.57 -1.36 -16.89
C CYS A 713 4.05 -1.44 -16.45
N CYS A 714 5.02 -1.12 -17.32
CA CYS A 714 6.44 -1.12 -16.98
C CYS A 714 6.84 0.04 -16.04
N GLU A 715 6.09 1.15 -16.05
CA GLU A 715 6.31 2.33 -15.19
C GLU A 715 5.78 2.16 -13.76
N GLY A 716 5.26 0.98 -13.40
CA GLY A 716 4.84 0.65 -12.03
C GLY A 716 3.48 1.23 -11.61
N ASN A 717 2.72 1.83 -12.53
CA ASN A 717 1.35 2.29 -12.26
C ASN A 717 0.38 1.10 -12.25
N ALA A 718 0.39 0.35 -11.15
CA ALA A 718 -0.40 -0.88 -10.99
C ALA A 718 -1.91 -0.62 -11.17
N VAL A 719 -2.43 0.54 -10.76
CA VAL A 719 -3.85 0.89 -10.91
C VAL A 719 -4.19 1.13 -12.39
N ALA A 720 -3.40 1.90 -13.13
CA ALA A 720 -3.63 2.08 -14.57
C ALA A 720 -3.40 0.79 -15.38
N CYS A 721 -2.44 -0.05 -14.96
CA CYS A 721 -2.17 -1.36 -15.57
C CYS A 721 -3.31 -2.37 -15.31
N VAL A 722 -3.96 -2.32 -14.14
CA VAL A 722 -5.08 -3.20 -13.76
C VAL A 722 -6.43 -2.70 -14.30
N PHE A 723 -6.67 -1.40 -14.27
CA PHE A 723 -7.98 -0.79 -14.58
C PHE A 723 -8.08 -0.19 -15.99
N GLY A 724 -6.97 -0.01 -16.72
CA GLY A 724 -6.96 0.60 -18.06
C GLY A 724 -7.82 -0.12 -19.12
N ARG A 725 -8.29 -1.34 -18.85
CA ARG A 725 -9.33 -2.02 -19.66
C ARG A 725 -10.60 -2.39 -18.90
N LYS A 726 -10.68 -2.32 -17.56
CA LYS A 726 -11.75 -3.02 -16.82
C LYS A 726 -13.14 -2.41 -17.04
N GLU A 727 -13.29 -1.09 -16.88
CA GLU A 727 -14.62 -0.44 -17.00
C GLU A 727 -15.12 -0.39 -18.45
N MET A 728 -14.20 -0.20 -19.41
CA MET A 728 -14.53 -0.18 -20.83
C MET A 728 -14.86 -1.59 -21.33
N PHE A 729 -14.06 -2.61 -21.01
CA PHE A 729 -14.23 -3.98 -21.51
C PHE A 729 -15.38 -4.72 -20.83
N GLN A 730 -15.64 -4.51 -19.52
CA GLN A 730 -16.81 -5.11 -18.87
C GLN A 730 -18.12 -4.52 -19.42
N ARG A 731 -18.16 -3.21 -19.67
CA ARG A 731 -19.30 -2.55 -20.32
C ARG A 731 -19.47 -3.04 -21.76
N VAL A 732 -18.39 -3.10 -22.53
CA VAL A 732 -18.36 -3.55 -23.93
C VAL A 732 -18.76 -5.01 -24.07
N VAL A 733 -18.19 -5.93 -23.28
CA VAL A 733 -18.54 -7.35 -23.34
C VAL A 733 -19.98 -7.58 -22.90
N HIS A 734 -20.45 -6.92 -21.84
CA HIS A 734 -21.83 -7.06 -21.37
C HIS A 734 -22.84 -6.45 -22.35
N GLU A 735 -22.59 -5.24 -22.87
CA GLU A 735 -23.43 -4.60 -23.87
C GLU A 735 -23.44 -5.39 -25.20
N SER A 736 -22.30 -5.91 -25.64
CA SER A 736 -22.21 -6.71 -26.86
C SER A 736 -22.92 -8.06 -26.69
N HIS A 737 -22.78 -8.76 -25.56
CA HIS A 737 -23.56 -9.98 -25.28
C HIS A 737 -25.06 -9.69 -25.31
N LYS A 738 -25.50 -8.62 -24.65
CA LYS A 738 -26.90 -8.20 -24.64
C LYS A 738 -27.41 -7.87 -26.05
N ARG A 739 -26.62 -7.18 -26.87
CA ARG A 739 -26.98 -6.83 -28.25
C ARG A 739 -27.06 -8.06 -29.14
N VAL A 740 -26.11 -9.00 -29.04
CA VAL A 740 -26.15 -10.26 -29.80
C VAL A 740 -27.40 -11.07 -29.45
N LYS A 741 -27.69 -11.21 -28.16
CA LYS A 741 -28.91 -11.90 -27.69
C LYS A 741 -30.17 -11.26 -28.26
N ASN A 742 -30.32 -9.94 -28.15
CA ASN A 742 -31.47 -9.23 -28.71
C ASN A 742 -31.63 -9.42 -30.22
N HIS A 743 -30.54 -9.52 -30.99
CA HIS A 743 -30.61 -9.75 -32.44
C HIS A 743 -31.08 -11.18 -32.76
N CYS A 744 -30.65 -12.17 -31.98
CA CYS A 744 -31.08 -13.55 -32.17
C CYS A 744 -32.52 -13.77 -31.69
N ASP A 745 -32.94 -13.17 -30.59
CA ASP A 745 -34.34 -13.16 -30.13
C ASP A 745 -35.25 -12.54 -31.22
N LEU A 746 -34.79 -11.47 -31.87
CA LEU A 746 -35.52 -10.80 -32.94
C LEU A 746 -35.60 -11.64 -34.22
N LEU A 747 -34.54 -12.38 -34.56
CA LEU A 747 -34.54 -13.32 -35.68
C LEU A 747 -35.55 -14.46 -35.43
N GLU A 748 -35.57 -15.01 -34.22
CA GLU A 748 -36.51 -16.06 -33.81
C GLU A 748 -37.97 -15.57 -33.91
N GLN A 749 -38.23 -14.31 -33.52
CA GLN A 749 -39.56 -13.72 -33.58
C GLN A 749 -40.06 -13.40 -35.00
N LEU A 750 -39.18 -12.91 -35.89
CA LEU A 750 -39.57 -12.36 -37.19
C LEU A 750 -39.40 -13.36 -38.35
N GLY A 751 -38.51 -14.34 -38.22
CA GLY A 751 -38.05 -15.19 -39.32
C GLY A 751 -37.08 -14.47 -40.27
N ASP A 752 -36.32 -15.22 -41.07
CA ASP A 752 -35.18 -14.73 -41.86
C ASP A 752 -35.51 -13.52 -42.77
N SER A 753 -36.65 -13.58 -43.49
CA SER A 753 -37.04 -12.56 -44.47
C SER A 753 -37.38 -11.22 -43.82
N ASN A 754 -38.19 -11.24 -42.76
CA ASN A 754 -38.59 -10.02 -42.05
C ASN A 754 -37.45 -9.46 -41.19
N PHE A 755 -36.56 -10.32 -40.69
CA PHE A 755 -35.34 -9.90 -39.99
C PHE A 755 -34.38 -9.17 -40.92
N HIS A 756 -34.22 -9.63 -42.16
CA HIS A 756 -33.43 -8.91 -43.17
C HIS A 756 -34.06 -7.54 -43.48
N ASP A 757 -35.38 -7.46 -43.69
CA ASP A 757 -36.08 -6.20 -43.92
C ASP A 757 -35.85 -5.20 -42.76
N ARG A 758 -35.85 -5.69 -41.51
CA ARG A 758 -35.53 -4.89 -40.31
C ARG A 758 -34.11 -4.33 -40.32
N ILE A 759 -33.11 -5.17 -40.59
CA ILE A 759 -31.70 -4.73 -40.68
C ILE A 759 -31.53 -3.74 -41.83
N LEU A 760 -32.21 -3.96 -42.96
CA LEU A 760 -32.19 -3.07 -44.11
C LEU A 760 -32.69 -1.67 -43.77
N VAL A 761 -33.81 -1.54 -43.06
CA VAL A 761 -34.31 -0.24 -42.59
C VAL A 761 -33.28 0.44 -41.68
N LEU A 762 -32.71 -0.29 -40.71
CA LEU A 762 -31.74 0.26 -39.76
C LEU A 762 -30.48 0.80 -40.45
N TYR A 763 -29.87 0.03 -41.35
CA TYR A 763 -28.65 0.45 -42.03
C TYR A 763 -28.89 1.46 -43.15
N THR A 764 -30.07 1.44 -43.79
CA THR A 764 -30.46 2.50 -44.73
C THR A 764 -30.55 3.85 -44.02
N LYS A 765 -31.02 3.90 -42.76
CA LYS A 765 -31.04 5.14 -41.97
C LYS A 765 -29.65 5.62 -41.55
N LYS A 766 -28.72 4.69 -41.28
CA LYS A 766 -27.33 4.98 -40.86
C LYS A 766 -26.42 5.42 -42.01
N ALA A 767 -26.66 4.88 -43.20
CA ALA A 767 -25.84 5.11 -44.39
C ALA A 767 -26.71 5.29 -45.66
N PRO A 768 -27.63 6.29 -45.69
CA PRO A 768 -28.55 6.48 -46.81
C PRO A 768 -27.85 6.86 -48.13
N GLN A 769 -26.57 7.27 -48.08
CA GLN A 769 -25.75 7.60 -49.25
C GLN A 769 -25.36 6.38 -50.10
N LEU A 770 -25.36 5.17 -49.52
CA LEU A 770 -25.11 3.94 -50.28
C LEU A 770 -26.27 3.67 -51.25
N SER A 771 -26.02 3.06 -52.41
CA SER A 771 -27.11 2.64 -53.30
C SER A 771 -28.02 1.61 -52.64
N ALA A 772 -29.29 1.52 -53.07
CA ALA A 772 -30.22 0.53 -52.53
C ALA A 772 -29.70 -0.90 -52.73
N GLN A 773 -29.02 -1.15 -53.85
CA GLN A 773 -28.38 -2.44 -54.13
C GLN A 773 -27.23 -2.75 -53.16
N GLU A 774 -26.36 -1.78 -52.87
CA GLU A 774 -25.28 -1.94 -51.88
C GLU A 774 -25.84 -2.23 -50.48
N LEU A 775 -26.88 -1.52 -50.06
CA LEU A 775 -27.54 -1.72 -48.76
C LEU A 775 -28.20 -3.10 -48.66
N VAL A 776 -28.91 -3.55 -49.71
CA VAL A 776 -29.51 -4.89 -49.74
C VAL A 776 -28.45 -5.97 -49.63
N MET A 777 -27.36 -5.87 -50.41
CA MET A 777 -26.28 -6.87 -50.37
C MET A 777 -25.56 -6.88 -49.01
N PHE A 778 -25.25 -5.71 -48.47
CA PHE A 778 -24.59 -5.57 -47.18
C PHE A 778 -25.42 -6.16 -46.03
N THR A 779 -26.72 -5.85 -46.01
CA THR A 779 -27.63 -6.36 -44.97
C THR A 779 -28.00 -7.81 -45.16
N LYS A 780 -27.98 -8.35 -46.39
CA LYS A 780 -28.12 -9.79 -46.65
C LYS A 780 -26.99 -10.59 -46.00
N ASN A 781 -25.75 -10.09 -46.06
CA ASN A 781 -24.61 -10.71 -45.38
C ASN A 781 -24.76 -10.69 -43.85
N MET A 782 -25.32 -9.61 -43.29
CA MET A 782 -25.60 -9.53 -41.85
C MET A 782 -26.72 -10.48 -41.42
N ALA A 783 -27.80 -10.58 -42.20
CA ALA A 783 -28.89 -11.52 -41.95
C ALA A 783 -28.38 -12.97 -42.01
N ALA A 784 -27.62 -13.33 -43.04
CA ALA A 784 -27.02 -14.66 -43.17
C ALA A 784 -26.07 -15.00 -42.01
N ALA A 785 -25.33 -14.01 -41.48
CA ALA A 785 -24.51 -14.19 -40.29
C ALA A 785 -25.35 -14.53 -39.06
N ALA A 786 -26.47 -13.83 -38.86
CA ALA A 786 -27.39 -14.13 -37.77
C ALA A 786 -28.01 -15.52 -37.90
N THR A 787 -28.53 -15.89 -39.07
CA THR A 787 -29.09 -17.24 -39.32
C THR A 787 -28.08 -18.35 -39.06
N LYS A 788 -26.79 -18.10 -39.36
CA LYS A 788 -25.71 -19.06 -39.10
C LYS A 788 -25.30 -19.14 -37.62
N CYS A 789 -25.22 -18.00 -36.92
CA CYS A 789 -24.61 -17.93 -35.60
C CYS A 789 -25.61 -18.03 -34.43
N CYS A 790 -26.86 -17.61 -34.62
CA CYS A 790 -27.88 -17.63 -33.56
C CYS A 790 -28.26 -19.02 -33.03
N PRO A 791 -28.18 -20.13 -33.81
CA PRO A 791 -28.46 -21.47 -33.29
C PRO A 791 -27.37 -22.08 -32.38
N LEU A 792 -26.25 -21.41 -32.16
CA LEU A 792 -25.12 -21.91 -31.36
C LEU A 792 -25.37 -21.72 -29.85
N SER A 793 -24.56 -22.35 -28.99
CA SER A 793 -24.62 -22.10 -27.53
C SER A 793 -24.28 -20.64 -27.21
N ASP A 794 -24.79 -20.08 -26.11
CA ASP A 794 -24.58 -18.67 -25.73
C ASP A 794 -23.13 -18.17 -25.88
N GLU A 795 -22.14 -18.99 -25.49
CA GLU A 795 -20.71 -18.67 -25.62
C GLU A 795 -20.21 -18.69 -27.07
N GLN A 796 -20.65 -19.67 -27.87
CA GLN A 796 -20.29 -19.80 -29.29
C GLN A 796 -21.04 -18.81 -30.18
N GLN A 797 -22.29 -18.50 -29.83
CA GLN A 797 -23.18 -17.53 -30.48
C GLN A 797 -22.59 -16.13 -30.42
N PHE A 798 -22.13 -15.71 -29.23
CA PHE A 798 -21.46 -14.43 -29.05
C PHE A 798 -20.20 -14.31 -29.91
N ALA A 799 -19.30 -15.29 -29.81
CA ALA A 799 -18.05 -15.29 -30.57
C ALA A 799 -18.30 -15.29 -32.10
N CYS A 800 -19.21 -16.14 -32.58
CA CYS A 800 -19.57 -16.22 -34.00
C CYS A 800 -20.13 -14.88 -34.52
N MET A 801 -21.06 -14.27 -33.79
CA MET A 801 -21.67 -13.00 -34.20
C MET A 801 -20.71 -11.81 -34.14
N GLU A 802 -19.81 -11.77 -33.16
CA GLU A 802 -18.77 -10.74 -33.09
C GLU A 802 -17.80 -10.84 -34.28
N ASP A 803 -17.24 -12.02 -34.53
CA ASP A 803 -16.22 -12.21 -35.56
C ASP A 803 -16.77 -11.94 -36.97
N VAL A 804 -17.96 -12.45 -37.29
CA VAL A 804 -18.55 -12.27 -38.62
C VAL A 804 -19.01 -10.83 -38.85
N ALA A 805 -19.64 -10.19 -37.86
CA ALA A 805 -20.06 -8.79 -37.98
C ALA A 805 -18.88 -7.83 -38.17
N MET A 806 -17.77 -8.08 -37.46
CA MET A 806 -16.54 -7.29 -37.58
C MET A 806 -15.95 -7.35 -39.00
N LEU A 807 -15.98 -8.52 -39.65
CA LEU A 807 -15.54 -8.68 -41.03
C LEU A 807 -16.43 -7.91 -42.01
N ILE A 808 -17.76 -7.99 -41.83
CA ILE A 808 -18.75 -7.30 -42.67
C ILE A 808 -18.59 -5.77 -42.54
N LEU A 809 -18.49 -5.25 -41.31
CA LEU A 809 -18.26 -3.83 -41.05
C LEU A 809 -16.89 -3.37 -41.55
N GLY A 810 -15.87 -4.22 -41.47
CA GLY A 810 -14.56 -3.96 -42.08
C GLY A 810 -14.64 -3.82 -43.60
N ALA A 811 -15.48 -4.60 -44.29
CA ALA A 811 -15.72 -4.43 -45.72
C ALA A 811 -16.41 -3.10 -46.05
N LEU A 812 -17.37 -2.67 -45.21
CA LEU A 812 -18.00 -1.36 -45.34
C LEU A 812 -16.99 -0.21 -45.13
N CYS A 813 -16.07 -0.34 -44.18
CA CYS A 813 -15.01 0.65 -43.97
C CYS A 813 -14.03 0.74 -45.14
N ARG A 814 -13.61 -0.41 -45.72
CA ARG A 814 -12.82 -0.39 -46.96
C ARG A 814 -13.56 0.28 -48.12
N ARG A 815 -14.88 0.07 -48.22
CA ARG A 815 -15.74 0.75 -49.19
C ARG A 815 -15.87 2.25 -48.92
N HIS A 816 -15.82 2.69 -47.66
CA HIS A 816 -15.83 4.10 -47.27
C HIS A 816 -14.51 4.81 -47.64
N GLU A 817 -13.37 4.15 -47.44
CA GLU A 817 -12.05 4.68 -47.79
C GLU A 817 -11.94 5.03 -49.29
N THR A 818 -12.58 4.23 -50.16
CA THR A 818 -12.54 4.47 -51.62
C THR A 818 -13.51 5.55 -52.07
N GLN A 819 -14.72 5.60 -51.49
CA GLN A 819 -15.69 6.66 -51.74
C GLN A 819 -16.45 6.95 -50.44
N PRO A 820 -16.24 8.14 -49.83
CA PRO A 820 -16.82 8.50 -48.55
C PRO A 820 -18.35 8.40 -48.54
N ILE A 821 -18.88 7.84 -47.44
CA ILE A 821 -20.32 7.61 -47.24
C ILE A 821 -20.93 8.77 -46.45
N ASN A 822 -20.59 8.89 -45.16
CA ASN A 822 -20.91 10.05 -44.33
C ASN A 822 -19.94 10.14 -43.14
N ALA A 823 -19.97 11.27 -42.42
CA ALA A 823 -19.05 11.52 -41.30
C ALA A 823 -19.22 10.54 -40.14
N GLY A 824 -20.44 10.03 -39.90
CA GLY A 824 -20.70 9.05 -38.84
C GLY A 824 -20.08 7.68 -39.13
N VAL A 825 -20.19 7.21 -40.39
CA VAL A 825 -19.51 5.99 -40.85
C VAL A 825 -18.00 6.18 -40.83
N GLY A 826 -17.50 7.34 -41.29
CA GLY A 826 -16.07 7.67 -41.24
C GLY A 826 -15.53 7.63 -39.81
N HIS A 827 -16.23 8.27 -38.87
CA HIS A 827 -15.89 8.22 -37.44
C HIS A 827 -15.79 6.78 -36.93
N CYS A 828 -16.78 5.91 -37.20
CA CYS A 828 -16.74 4.53 -36.75
C CYS A 828 -15.64 3.67 -37.43
N CYS A 829 -15.23 4.03 -38.65
CA CYS A 829 -14.15 3.36 -39.34
C CYS A 829 -12.77 3.81 -38.85
N ASP A 830 -12.63 5.09 -38.51
CA ASP A 830 -11.39 5.73 -38.07
C ASP A 830 -11.11 5.57 -36.56
N ASP A 831 -12.14 5.35 -35.74
CA ASP A 831 -12.04 5.34 -34.27
C ASP A 831 -11.29 4.13 -33.69
N SER A 832 -11.93 3.00 -33.40
CA SER A 832 -11.24 1.83 -32.83
C SER A 832 -11.71 0.56 -33.52
N TYR A 833 -10.76 -0.27 -33.97
CA TYR A 833 -11.08 -1.60 -34.53
C TYR A 833 -11.90 -2.40 -33.50
N ALA A 834 -11.44 -2.45 -32.24
CA ALA A 834 -12.10 -3.21 -31.18
C ALA A 834 -13.49 -2.69 -30.80
N PHE A 835 -13.81 -1.42 -31.07
CA PHE A 835 -15.12 -0.82 -30.78
C PHE A 835 -15.93 -0.52 -32.04
N ARG A 836 -15.45 -0.94 -33.22
CA ARG A 836 -16.07 -0.65 -34.52
C ARG A 836 -17.53 -1.07 -34.54
N LYS A 837 -17.82 -2.32 -34.15
CA LYS A 837 -19.21 -2.83 -34.06
C LYS A 837 -20.09 -2.00 -33.13
N LEU A 838 -19.63 -1.73 -31.92
CA LEU A 838 -20.37 -0.92 -30.94
C LEU A 838 -20.64 0.51 -31.44
N CYS A 839 -19.68 1.12 -32.13
CA CYS A 839 -19.84 2.41 -32.78
C CYS A 839 -20.94 2.35 -33.85
N PHE A 840 -20.88 1.36 -34.75
CA PHE A 840 -21.92 1.16 -35.77
C PHE A 840 -23.28 0.85 -35.17
N ASP A 841 -23.36 0.06 -34.10
CA ASP A 841 -24.62 -0.25 -33.42
C ASP A 841 -25.23 0.99 -32.77
N GLY A 842 -24.40 1.90 -32.24
CA GLY A 842 -24.79 3.18 -31.65
C GLY A 842 -25.03 4.31 -32.66
N LEU A 843 -24.72 4.10 -33.93
CA LEU A 843 -24.85 5.13 -34.98
C LEU A 843 -26.33 5.50 -35.18
N LYS A 844 -26.64 6.80 -35.12
CA LYS A 844 -28.00 7.32 -35.32
C LYS A 844 -28.29 7.59 -36.81
N VAL A 845 -29.54 7.95 -37.11
CA VAL A 845 -29.95 8.40 -38.45
C VAL A 845 -29.04 9.56 -38.88
N ASP A 846 -28.56 9.53 -40.12
CA ASP A 846 -27.72 10.61 -40.64
C ASP A 846 -28.50 11.92 -40.77
N GLY A 847 -28.20 12.87 -39.88
CA GLY A 847 -28.80 14.20 -39.84
C GLY A 847 -28.47 15.10 -41.02
N THR A 848 -27.42 14.77 -41.76
CA THR A 848 -26.92 15.56 -42.90
C THR A 848 -27.45 15.07 -44.24
N TYR A 849 -28.14 13.93 -44.26
CA TYR A 849 -28.70 13.39 -45.48
C TYR A 849 -29.92 14.19 -45.94
N ILE A 850 -29.82 14.74 -47.14
CA ILE A 850 -30.91 15.43 -47.81
C ILE A 850 -31.55 14.44 -48.78
N SER A 851 -32.82 14.09 -48.57
CA SER A 851 -33.52 13.17 -49.47
C SER A 851 -33.65 13.80 -50.86
N PRO A 852 -33.12 13.16 -51.93
CA PRO A 852 -33.37 13.61 -53.29
C PRO A 852 -34.85 13.38 -53.63
N TYR A 853 -35.48 14.33 -54.33
CA TYR A 853 -36.82 14.11 -54.88
C TYR A 853 -36.72 13.06 -55.98
N LEU A 854 -37.16 11.83 -55.69
CA LEU A 854 -37.26 10.75 -56.69
C LEU A 854 -38.66 10.79 -57.29
N SER A 855 -38.77 10.71 -58.62
CA SER A 855 -40.08 10.50 -59.25
C SER A 855 -40.63 9.12 -58.88
N TYR A 856 -41.95 8.94 -58.94
CA TYR A 856 -42.60 7.64 -58.66
C TYR A 856 -41.98 6.50 -59.49
N ASP A 857 -41.72 6.77 -60.78
CA ASP A 857 -41.06 5.85 -61.72
C ASP A 857 -39.60 5.49 -61.34
N GLN A 858 -38.94 6.29 -60.50
CA GLN A 858 -37.58 6.03 -59.99
C GLN A 858 -37.58 5.26 -58.67
N ILE A 859 -38.68 5.33 -57.90
CA ILE A 859 -38.82 4.61 -56.62
C ILE A 859 -39.34 3.20 -56.87
N ILE A 860 -40.26 3.06 -57.83
CA ILE A 860 -41.00 1.84 -58.14
C ILE A 860 -40.76 1.50 -59.62
N SER A 861 -40.01 0.42 -59.90
CA SER A 861 -39.90 -0.15 -61.25
C SER A 861 -40.82 -1.36 -61.34
N ILE A 862 -42.13 -1.14 -61.33
CA ILE A 862 -43.13 -2.21 -61.50
C ILE A 862 -43.38 -2.41 -62.98
N LYS A 863 -42.90 -3.53 -63.53
CA LYS A 863 -43.11 -3.92 -64.92
C LYS A 863 -43.58 -5.37 -64.97
N GLU A 864 -44.19 -5.78 -66.09
CA GLU A 864 -44.61 -7.17 -66.31
C GLU A 864 -43.46 -8.17 -66.07
N ASP A 865 -42.22 -7.73 -66.28
CA ASP A 865 -40.97 -8.47 -66.06
C ASP A 865 -40.90 -9.12 -64.66
N LEU A 866 -41.50 -8.49 -63.63
CA LEU A 866 -41.59 -9.02 -62.26
C LEU A 866 -42.39 -10.33 -62.18
N CYS A 867 -43.31 -10.58 -63.10
CA CYS A 867 -44.09 -11.82 -63.16
C CYS A 867 -43.34 -13.00 -63.79
N LYS A 868 -42.17 -12.73 -64.37
CA LYS A 868 -41.25 -13.74 -64.95
C LYS A 868 -39.98 -13.89 -64.11
N ALA A 869 -39.79 -13.03 -63.11
CA ALA A 869 -38.63 -13.04 -62.21
C ALA A 869 -38.70 -14.20 -61.22
N GLN A 870 -37.54 -14.68 -60.77
CA GLN A 870 -37.47 -15.68 -59.71
C GLN A 870 -37.89 -15.07 -58.36
N GLU A 871 -38.37 -15.89 -57.43
CA GLU A 871 -38.81 -15.43 -56.09
C GLU A 871 -37.75 -14.59 -55.37
N GLU A 872 -36.46 -14.95 -55.52
CA GLU A 872 -35.33 -14.22 -54.95
C GLU A 872 -35.13 -12.83 -55.59
N GLU A 873 -35.41 -12.69 -56.89
CA GLU A 873 -35.35 -11.42 -57.61
C GLU A 873 -36.52 -10.51 -57.23
N ILE A 874 -37.72 -11.07 -57.05
CA ILE A 874 -38.90 -10.35 -56.55
C ILE A 874 -38.65 -9.84 -55.12
N GLN A 875 -38.09 -10.68 -54.25
CA GLN A 875 -37.73 -10.29 -52.88
C GLN A 875 -36.63 -9.22 -52.85
N THR A 876 -35.62 -9.33 -53.72
CA THR A 876 -34.58 -8.29 -53.86
C THR A 876 -35.18 -6.97 -54.36
N GLY A 877 -36.17 -7.03 -55.27
CA GLY A 877 -36.94 -5.87 -55.72
C GLY A 877 -37.71 -5.21 -54.58
N LYS A 878 -38.41 -6.00 -53.76
CA LYS A 878 -39.11 -5.55 -52.55
C LYS A 878 -38.17 -4.82 -51.59
N GLN A 879 -36.99 -5.37 -51.37
CA GLN A 879 -35.99 -4.79 -50.47
C GLN A 879 -35.39 -3.49 -51.03
N LYS A 880 -35.13 -3.41 -52.33
CA LYS A 880 -34.71 -2.15 -52.97
C LYS A 880 -35.77 -1.06 -52.83
N LEU A 881 -37.04 -1.42 -53.01
CA LEU A 881 -38.17 -0.51 -52.78
C LEU A 881 -38.21 -0.03 -51.32
N LEU A 882 -38.10 -0.94 -50.35
CA LEU A 882 -38.03 -0.61 -48.93
C LEU A 882 -36.89 0.36 -48.62
N SER A 883 -35.69 0.10 -49.13
CA SER A 883 -34.53 0.99 -48.94
C SER A 883 -34.78 2.38 -49.55
N ASN A 884 -35.36 2.46 -50.75
CA ASN A 884 -35.69 3.74 -51.38
C ASN A 884 -36.75 4.52 -50.60
N LEU A 885 -37.78 3.86 -50.07
CA LEU A 885 -38.80 4.48 -49.21
C LEU A 885 -38.20 5.01 -47.91
N VAL A 886 -37.30 4.25 -47.28
CA VAL A 886 -36.59 4.68 -46.06
C VAL A 886 -35.69 5.87 -46.35
N LYS A 887 -35.04 5.93 -47.51
CA LYS A 887 -34.27 7.11 -47.93
C LYS A 887 -35.14 8.34 -48.14
N GLN A 888 -36.38 8.17 -48.63
CA GLN A 888 -37.32 9.29 -48.73
C GLN A 888 -37.77 9.81 -47.36
N ARG A 889 -37.86 8.93 -46.38
CA ARG A 889 -38.32 9.24 -45.02
C ARG A 889 -37.41 8.64 -43.95
N PRO A 890 -36.16 9.11 -43.80
CA PRO A 890 -35.18 8.50 -42.90
C PRO A 890 -35.62 8.56 -41.42
N TYR A 891 -36.49 9.52 -41.07
CA TYR A 891 -37.04 9.69 -39.72
C TYR A 891 -38.38 9.00 -39.49
N ALA A 892 -39.02 8.41 -40.51
CA ALA A 892 -40.28 7.72 -40.34
C ALA A 892 -40.13 6.49 -39.43
N ALA A 893 -41.17 6.22 -38.63
CA ALA A 893 -41.21 5.04 -37.79
C ALA A 893 -41.32 3.79 -38.66
N GLU A 894 -40.70 2.69 -38.24
CA GLU A 894 -40.61 1.51 -39.11
C GLU A 894 -41.97 0.91 -39.47
N MET A 895 -42.93 0.96 -38.56
CA MET A 895 -44.31 0.50 -38.79
C MET A 895 -44.98 1.23 -39.96
N GLN A 896 -44.50 2.41 -40.36
CA GLN A 896 -45.04 3.17 -41.49
C GLN A 896 -44.65 2.58 -42.85
N PHE A 897 -43.64 1.70 -42.92
CA PHE A 897 -43.23 1.06 -44.17
C PHE A 897 -43.87 -0.32 -44.40
N GLN A 898 -44.33 -0.98 -43.33
CA GLN A 898 -44.90 -2.33 -43.39
C GLN A 898 -46.14 -2.44 -44.30
N PRO A 899 -47.13 -1.51 -44.25
CA PRO A 899 -48.29 -1.55 -45.14
C PRO A 899 -47.89 -1.44 -46.61
N ILE A 900 -46.95 -0.55 -46.93
CA ILE A 900 -46.50 -0.27 -48.31
C ILE A 900 -45.84 -1.51 -48.93
N ILE A 901 -45.09 -2.28 -48.14
CA ILE A 901 -44.45 -3.53 -48.57
C ILE A 901 -45.46 -4.68 -48.72
N ALA A 902 -46.48 -4.73 -47.86
CA ALA A 902 -47.58 -5.68 -48.00
C ALA A 902 -48.40 -5.39 -49.26
N ASP A 903 -48.72 -4.12 -49.51
CA ASP A 903 -49.45 -3.65 -50.69
C ASP A 903 -48.68 -3.92 -51.98
N PHE A 904 -47.36 -3.71 -51.99
CA PHE A 904 -46.49 -4.09 -53.12
C PHE A 904 -46.56 -5.58 -53.43
N THR A 905 -46.49 -6.43 -52.40
CA THR A 905 -46.54 -7.89 -52.56
C THR A 905 -47.91 -8.35 -53.08
N GLN A 906 -48.99 -7.72 -52.59
CA GLN A 906 -50.35 -7.98 -53.03
C GLN A 906 -50.58 -7.50 -54.47
N LEU A 907 -50.03 -6.35 -54.85
CA LEU A 907 -50.09 -5.77 -56.19
C LEU A 907 -49.40 -6.68 -57.21
N VAL A 908 -48.16 -7.12 -56.93
CA VAL A 908 -47.44 -8.06 -57.80
C VAL A 908 -48.22 -9.36 -57.96
N LYS A 909 -48.73 -9.93 -56.84
CA LYS A 909 -49.53 -11.15 -56.89
C LYS A 909 -50.81 -10.99 -57.72
N LYS A 910 -51.53 -9.88 -57.55
CA LYS A 910 -52.76 -9.56 -58.27
C LYS A 910 -52.51 -9.40 -59.77
N CYS A 911 -51.54 -8.57 -60.16
CA CYS A 911 -51.30 -8.28 -61.57
C CYS A 911 -50.59 -9.40 -62.33
N CYS A 912 -49.79 -10.24 -61.68
CA CYS A 912 -49.21 -11.42 -62.32
C CYS A 912 -50.25 -12.52 -62.64
N GLN A 913 -51.40 -12.48 -61.98
CA GLN A 913 -52.54 -13.40 -62.21
C GLN A 913 -53.56 -12.84 -63.22
N ALA A 914 -53.40 -11.59 -63.69
CA ALA A 914 -54.30 -10.98 -64.67
C ALA A 914 -54.03 -11.49 -66.10
N GLU A 915 -55.09 -11.59 -66.92
CA GLU A 915 -54.97 -11.98 -68.35
C GLU A 915 -54.13 -10.98 -69.17
N LYS A 916 -54.19 -9.68 -68.81
CA LYS A 916 -53.40 -8.60 -69.42
C LYS A 916 -52.52 -7.94 -68.36
N ARG A 917 -51.37 -8.54 -68.09
CA ARG A 917 -50.45 -8.17 -67.00
C ARG A 917 -49.93 -6.74 -67.11
N GLU A 918 -49.47 -6.33 -68.29
CA GLU A 918 -48.97 -4.98 -68.55
C GLU A 918 -50.05 -3.91 -68.33
N THR A 919 -51.29 -4.18 -68.74
CA THR A 919 -52.44 -3.28 -68.53
C THR A 919 -52.82 -3.20 -67.04
N CYS A 920 -52.79 -4.32 -66.31
CA CYS A 920 -53.03 -4.32 -64.86
C CYS A 920 -52.02 -3.45 -64.10
N PHE A 921 -50.73 -3.58 -64.41
CA PHE A 921 -49.71 -2.76 -63.76
C PHE A 921 -49.85 -1.27 -64.10
N GLN A 922 -50.17 -0.92 -65.34
CA GLN A 922 -50.44 0.46 -65.74
C GLN A 922 -51.69 1.06 -65.07
N GLU A 923 -52.77 0.27 -64.95
CA GLU A 923 -54.01 0.71 -64.29
C GLU A 923 -53.82 0.88 -62.78
N GLU A 924 -53.17 -0.07 -62.11
CA GLU A 924 -52.90 0.00 -60.67
C GLU A 924 -51.86 1.09 -60.32
N GLU A 925 -50.87 1.36 -61.18
CA GLU A 925 -49.99 2.53 -61.04
C GLU A 925 -50.77 3.84 -61.09
N SER A 926 -51.73 3.98 -62.01
CA SER A 926 -52.57 5.17 -62.13
C SER A 926 -53.62 5.32 -61.01
N SER A 927 -53.97 4.22 -60.34
CA SER A 927 -54.86 4.15 -59.17
C SER A 927 -54.14 4.51 -57.86
N SER A 928 -52.98 3.88 -57.59
CA SER A 928 -52.17 4.14 -56.40
C SER A 928 -51.52 5.53 -56.41
N ALA A 929 -51.16 6.07 -57.58
CA ALA A 929 -50.65 7.43 -57.71
C ALA A 929 -51.66 8.51 -57.26
N LYS A 930 -52.96 8.22 -57.27
CA LYS A 930 -54.00 9.13 -56.76
C LYS A 930 -54.19 9.05 -55.25
N HIS A 931 -54.01 7.88 -54.63
CA HIS A 931 -54.28 7.71 -53.19
C HIS A 931 -53.10 8.19 -52.31
N ASP A 932 -51.85 8.01 -52.75
CA ASP A 932 -50.68 8.42 -51.96
C ASP A 932 -50.23 9.89 -52.17
N LEU A 933 -50.66 10.55 -53.26
CA LEU A 933 -50.51 12.01 -53.38
C LEU A 933 -51.52 12.78 -52.51
N GLU A 934 -52.73 12.24 -52.30
CA GLU A 934 -53.73 12.88 -51.43
C GLU A 934 -53.41 12.73 -49.93
N MET A 935 -52.78 11.63 -49.52
CA MET A 935 -52.41 11.42 -48.11
C MET A 935 -51.16 12.22 -47.68
N ASN A 936 -50.26 12.54 -48.62
CA ASN A 936 -49.04 13.31 -48.35
C ASN A 936 -49.17 14.83 -48.45
N THR A 937 -50.29 15.34 -48.98
CA THR A 937 -50.56 16.79 -49.03
C THR A 937 -51.33 17.27 -47.78
N ARG A 938 -52.05 16.39 -47.06
CA ARG A 938 -52.82 16.76 -45.85
C ARG A 938 -52.00 16.88 -44.57
N VAL A 939 -50.90 16.15 -44.42
CA VAL A 939 -50.07 16.19 -43.18
C VAL A 939 -49.07 17.36 -43.20
N MET A 940 -48.62 17.81 -44.36
CA MET A 940 -47.77 19.02 -44.49
C MET A 940 -48.54 20.34 -44.26
N LEU A 941 -49.87 20.36 -44.44
CA LEU A 941 -50.69 21.55 -44.22
C LEU A 941 -51.21 21.69 -42.78
N SER A 942 -51.37 20.61 -41.99
CA SER A 942 -51.82 20.75 -40.59
C SER A 942 -50.73 21.29 -39.67
N ASP A 943 -49.48 20.91 -39.88
CA ASP A 943 -48.36 21.33 -39.01
C ASP A 943 -47.88 22.75 -39.35
N VAL A 944 -48.01 23.18 -40.62
CA VAL A 944 -47.73 24.56 -41.05
C VAL A 944 -48.87 25.51 -40.63
N LEU A 945 -50.13 25.07 -40.59
CA LEU A 945 -51.25 25.86 -40.06
C LEU A 945 -51.28 25.92 -38.51
N ALA A 946 -50.69 24.94 -37.82
CA ALA A 946 -50.49 24.99 -36.37
C ALA A 946 -49.39 25.98 -35.95
N MET A 947 -48.31 26.12 -36.74
CA MET A 947 -47.25 27.10 -36.46
C MET A 947 -47.66 28.55 -36.77
N PHE A 948 -48.60 28.79 -37.69
CA PHE A 948 -49.17 30.14 -37.89
C PHE A 948 -50.12 30.60 -36.76
N ARG A 949 -50.52 29.70 -35.83
CA ARG A 949 -51.37 30.05 -34.68
C ARG A 949 -50.64 30.33 -33.36
N ILE A 950 -49.31 30.17 -33.29
CA ILE A 950 -48.55 30.49 -32.05
C ILE A 950 -47.54 31.65 -32.26
N GLY A 951 -47.33 32.10 -33.50
CA GLY A 951 -46.52 33.27 -33.84
C GLY A 951 -47.18 34.65 -33.65
N SER A 952 -48.38 34.75 -33.07
CA SER A 952 -49.07 36.04 -32.83
C SER A 952 -49.34 36.41 -31.37
N GLU A 953 -48.78 35.67 -30.40
CA GLU A 953 -48.86 36.04 -28.97
C GLU A 953 -47.52 36.46 -28.30
N TRP A 954 -46.42 36.61 -29.05
CA TRP A 954 -45.12 37.09 -28.52
C TRP A 954 -44.68 38.48 -28.98
N LYS A 955 -45.63 39.32 -29.44
CA LYS A 955 -45.48 40.78 -29.50
C LYS A 955 -46.73 41.46 -28.98
N LYS A 956 -46.88 41.51 -27.64
CA LYS A 956 -47.52 42.61 -26.88
C LYS A 956 -47.56 42.38 -25.37
N VAL A 957 -46.43 42.08 -24.73
CA VAL A 957 -46.05 42.63 -23.40
C VAL A 957 -44.51 42.63 -23.36
N ASN A 958 -43.94 43.73 -22.86
CA ASN A 958 -42.50 44.03 -22.77
C ASN A 958 -41.61 42.91 -22.23
#